data_AF-A0A8J5CG09-F1
#
_entry.id   AF-A0A8J5CG09-F1
#
_cell.length_a   1.000
_cell.length_b   1.000
_cell.length_c   1.000
_cell.angle_alpha   90.00
_cell.angle_beta   90.00
_cell.angle_gamma   90.00
#
_symmetry.space_group_name_H-M   'P 1'
#
loop_
_entity.id
_entity.type
_entity.pdbx_description
1 polymer ?
#
loop_
_entity_poly.entity_id
_entity_poly.type
_entity_poly.pdbx_seq_one_letter_code
_entity_poly.pdbx_strand_id
1 'polypeptide(L)'
;MAGPLLRREYYRVLRRLLMPSTRQGPPTAVLSRVRHCSIYTADPIKPEEPTFNKILVANRGEIACRVMKTARKMGIKTVAIHSDVDSNAPHVKMADEAVCVGTALARDSYLRMDKIIEAIKQTGAQAVHPGYGFLSENAEFVQKLESLGVAFIGPNAAAIVGMGDKLESKRLAMAAGVNTIPGFDGIVKDAEDCVKISRDIGYPVMIKASAGGGGKGMRIAWNDEEARDGFKLSTMEAASSFGDDRILVEKFVDNPRHIEIQVLGDQHGNAIYLNERECSIQRRNQKVIEEAPSVFLDEATRQAMGQQAVALAKQIGYSSAGTVEFLVDSKKNFYFLEMNTRLQVEHPITECITGVDLVHQMIRVAKGHALRLSQKDVAIRGWAIESRVYAEDPFKNFGLPSIGRLTKYQEPLHLPKVRCDSGVEEGSEISIYYDPMICKLVCYGDSREEAIQRSTEALDAYVIRGVTHNIPLLRDILTEERFVSGNITTNYLPEVYPDGFKGKQVSPTEKVELTAILASVYLKNELRSRVFVNDHRSAGNAKLPDTWELVVKFGEWNVPCSVRLSGNSYEVTADGTTVIVDGQFDLATPLIVAKVGNSHETVQLIKLGSAGEVRIRYKGTAFQSQVLTQAAHALLSLMPEKPKVDQSKQVLSPMPGLVKVISCAPGDMVAEGQELCVIEAMKMQNSLSATATGKVKAVNVKPGDTVEEEQVLVELE
;
A
#
# COMPACT_ATOMS: atom_id res chain seq x y z
N MET A 1 1.55 -63.72 24.16
CA MET A 1 2.41 -62.80 23.37
C MET A 1 1.82 -62.63 21.96
N ALA A 2 0.91 -61.68 21.73
CA ALA A 2 0.31 -61.48 20.40
C ALA A 2 -0.29 -60.06 20.15
N GLY A 3 0.21 -59.03 20.84
CA GLY A 3 -0.24 -57.63 20.64
C GLY A 3 0.35 -56.88 19.43
N PRO A 4 1.61 -57.12 18.99
CA PRO A 4 2.23 -56.30 17.94
C PRO A 4 1.87 -56.68 16.49
N LEU A 5 1.44 -57.92 16.24
CA LEU A 5 1.16 -58.41 14.87
C LEU A 5 -0.20 -57.93 14.32
N LEU A 6 -1.22 -57.79 15.17
CA LEU A 6 -2.56 -57.32 14.77
C LEU A 6 -2.61 -55.83 14.38
N ARG A 7 -1.76 -54.97 14.97
CA ARG A 7 -1.68 -53.55 14.55
C ARG A 7 -1.04 -53.38 13.18
N ARG A 8 -0.10 -54.23 12.78
CA ARG A 8 0.57 -54.11 11.47
C ARG A 8 -0.30 -54.55 10.31
N GLU A 9 -1.19 -55.53 10.49
CA GLU A 9 -2.16 -55.91 9.45
C GLU A 9 -3.30 -54.91 9.30
N TYR A 10 -3.78 -54.31 10.40
CA TYR A 10 -4.86 -53.33 10.37
C TYR A 10 -4.50 -52.08 9.53
N TYR A 11 -3.27 -51.57 9.66
CA TYR A 11 -2.78 -50.45 8.83
C TYR A 11 -2.50 -50.85 7.38
N ARG A 12 -2.21 -52.13 7.10
CA ARG A 12 -1.94 -52.62 5.75
C ARG A 12 -3.23 -52.78 4.93
N VAL A 13 -4.33 -53.15 5.59
CA VAL A 13 -5.67 -53.30 4.98
C VAL A 13 -6.32 -51.93 4.72
N LEU A 14 -6.19 -50.96 5.64
CA LEU A 14 -6.65 -49.57 5.45
C LEU A 14 -5.98 -48.88 4.25
N ARG A 15 -4.70 -49.18 3.99
CA ARG A 15 -3.96 -48.62 2.84
C ARG A 15 -4.39 -49.20 1.48
N ARG A 16 -5.03 -50.37 1.47
CA ARG A 16 -5.53 -51.02 0.23
C ARG A 16 -6.99 -50.68 -0.08
N LEU A 17 -7.81 -50.34 0.93
CA LEU A 17 -9.23 -50.02 0.75
C LEU A 17 -9.52 -48.55 0.42
N LEU A 18 -8.59 -47.63 0.74
CA LEU A 18 -8.80 -46.18 0.56
C LEU A 18 -8.13 -45.59 -0.69
N MET A 19 -7.59 -46.40 -1.60
CA MET A 19 -7.06 -45.93 -2.88
C MET A 19 -7.65 -46.72 -4.04
N PRO A 20 -8.65 -46.19 -4.77
CA PRO A 20 -9.03 -46.74 -6.05
C PRO A 20 -7.91 -46.45 -7.07
N SER A 21 -7.33 -47.52 -7.60
CA SER A 21 -6.51 -47.45 -8.81
C SER A 21 -7.43 -47.44 -10.03
N THR A 22 -7.74 -46.26 -10.56
CA THR A 22 -8.17 -46.11 -11.95
C THR A 22 -7.48 -44.89 -12.54
N ARG A 23 -6.67 -45.18 -13.56
CA ARG A 23 -5.97 -44.24 -14.43
C ARG A 23 -6.97 -43.35 -15.17
N GLN A 24 -6.50 -42.14 -15.50
CA GLN A 24 -7.14 -41.06 -16.27
C GLN A 24 -8.04 -40.11 -15.46
N GLY A 25 -7.42 -39.30 -14.61
CA GLY A 25 -7.96 -37.99 -14.21
C GLY A 25 -7.47 -36.90 -15.19
N PRO A 26 -8.16 -35.75 -15.28
CA PRO A 26 -7.71 -34.61 -16.08
C PRO A 26 -6.34 -34.14 -15.56
N PRO A 27 -5.50 -33.50 -16.41
CA PRO A 27 -4.15 -33.16 -16.03
C PRO A 27 -4.19 -32.33 -14.76
N THR A 28 -3.69 -32.92 -13.68
CA THR A 28 -3.34 -32.19 -12.47
C THR A 28 -2.36 -31.14 -12.96
N ALA A 29 -2.76 -29.88 -12.92
CA ALA A 29 -1.89 -28.77 -13.23
C ALA A 29 -0.69 -28.94 -12.31
N VAL A 30 0.39 -29.49 -12.86
CA VAL A 30 1.73 -29.30 -12.35
C VAL A 30 1.78 -27.79 -12.18
N LEU A 31 1.84 -27.32 -10.94
CA LEU A 31 2.30 -25.98 -10.62
C LEU A 31 3.67 -25.91 -11.28
N SER A 32 3.65 -25.49 -12.55
CA SER A 32 4.84 -25.30 -13.33
C SER A 32 5.64 -24.36 -12.48
N ARG A 33 6.88 -24.76 -12.17
CA ARG A 33 7.86 -23.83 -11.64
C ARG A 33 7.85 -22.66 -12.61
N VAL A 34 7.13 -21.59 -12.27
CA VAL A 34 7.27 -20.30 -12.93
C VAL A 34 8.75 -20.03 -12.78
N ARG A 35 9.50 -20.22 -13.86
CA ARG A 35 10.90 -19.81 -13.92
C ARG A 35 10.81 -18.30 -13.75
N HIS A 36 10.97 -17.80 -12.53
CA HIS A 36 11.15 -16.38 -12.30
C HIS A 36 12.39 -15.99 -13.09
N CYS A 37 12.18 -15.43 -14.27
CA CYS A 37 13.23 -14.75 -15.01
C CYS A 37 13.63 -13.58 -14.12
N SER A 38 14.87 -13.57 -13.63
CA SER A 38 15.36 -12.50 -12.77
C SER A 38 15.31 -11.20 -13.55
N ILE A 39 14.55 -10.21 -13.06
CA ILE A 39 14.53 -8.84 -13.64
C ILE A 39 15.93 -8.18 -13.55
N TYR A 40 16.75 -8.64 -12.61
CA TYR A 40 18.10 -8.15 -12.37
C TYR A 40 19.07 -8.66 -13.44
N THR A 41 19.46 -7.78 -14.34
CA THR A 41 20.19 -8.09 -15.57
C THR A 41 21.31 -7.10 -15.87
N ALA A 42 21.26 -5.87 -15.36
CA ALA A 42 22.26 -4.85 -15.65
C ALA A 42 23.58 -5.07 -14.88
N ASP A 43 23.48 -5.45 -13.60
CA ASP A 43 24.66 -5.81 -12.81
C ASP A 43 24.36 -7.02 -11.90
N PRO A 44 24.51 -8.26 -12.42
CA PRO A 44 24.19 -9.46 -11.67
C PRO A 44 25.12 -9.67 -10.47
N ILE A 45 24.59 -10.37 -9.46
CA ILE A 45 25.36 -10.82 -8.29
C ILE A 45 26.47 -11.75 -8.75
N LYS A 46 27.70 -11.45 -8.31
CA LYS A 46 28.90 -12.27 -8.55
C LYS A 46 29.25 -13.00 -7.25
N PRO A 47 29.02 -14.33 -7.14
CA PRO A 47 29.26 -15.08 -5.91
C PRO A 47 30.71 -15.01 -5.40
N GLU A 48 31.67 -14.75 -6.29
CA GLU A 48 33.09 -14.62 -6.00
C GLU A 48 33.51 -13.23 -5.45
N GLU A 49 32.66 -12.21 -5.56
CA GLU A 49 32.98 -10.87 -5.07
C GLU A 49 32.93 -10.85 -3.53
N PRO A 50 34.00 -10.39 -2.84
CA PRO A 50 34.02 -10.36 -1.38
C PRO A 50 32.86 -9.55 -0.80
N THR A 51 32.12 -10.13 0.14
CA THR A 51 30.96 -9.50 0.78
C THR A 51 31.05 -9.57 2.31
N PHE A 52 29.99 -9.18 3.02
CA PHE A 52 29.85 -9.40 4.46
C PHE A 52 29.42 -10.84 4.74
N ASN A 53 29.88 -11.40 5.86
CA ASN A 53 29.46 -12.73 6.29
C ASN A 53 28.07 -12.69 6.95
N LYS A 54 27.78 -11.60 7.67
CA LYS A 54 26.53 -11.42 8.41
C LYS A 54 26.15 -9.94 8.46
N ILE A 55 24.90 -9.63 8.15
CA ILE A 55 24.33 -8.29 8.28
C ILE A 55 23.09 -8.30 9.18
N LEU A 56 22.89 -7.22 9.93
CA LEU A 56 21.67 -6.98 10.68
C LEU A 56 20.75 -6.04 9.91
N VAL A 57 19.47 -6.37 9.85
CA VAL A 57 18.47 -5.51 9.22
C VAL A 57 17.72 -4.78 10.33
N ALA A 58 18.00 -3.48 10.50
CA ALA A 58 17.44 -2.65 11.56
C ALA A 58 16.06 -2.08 11.17
N ASN A 59 15.17 -2.98 10.74
CA ASN A 59 13.82 -2.65 10.29
C ASN A 59 12.89 -3.87 10.40
N ARG A 60 11.63 -3.71 10.03
CA ARG A 60 10.56 -4.73 10.07
C ARG A 60 9.79 -4.80 8.75
N GLY A 61 8.80 -5.69 8.70
CA GLY A 61 7.80 -5.71 7.64
C GLY A 61 8.41 -6.01 6.26
N GLU A 62 7.83 -5.43 5.21
CA GLU A 62 8.19 -5.77 3.83
C GLU A 62 9.66 -5.45 3.52
N ILE A 63 10.16 -4.31 4.00
CA ILE A 63 11.53 -3.88 3.70
C ILE A 63 12.56 -4.80 4.33
N ALA A 64 12.30 -5.32 5.52
CA ALA A 64 13.18 -6.30 6.14
C ALA A 64 13.25 -7.58 5.30
N CYS A 65 12.09 -8.09 4.85
CA CYS A 65 12.02 -9.21 3.92
C CYS A 65 12.74 -8.91 2.59
N ARG A 66 12.54 -7.72 2.01
CA ARG A 66 13.17 -7.27 0.75
C ARG A 66 14.69 -7.28 0.86
N VAL A 67 15.25 -6.76 1.95
CA VAL A 67 16.70 -6.74 2.18
C VAL A 67 17.24 -8.15 2.37
N MET A 68 16.58 -8.96 3.20
CA MET A 68 17.01 -10.33 3.49
C MET A 68 16.97 -11.23 2.25
N LYS A 69 15.98 -11.05 1.35
CA LYS A 69 15.92 -11.76 0.07
C LYS A 69 17.17 -11.52 -0.78
N THR A 70 17.67 -10.27 -0.86
CA THR A 70 18.91 -9.97 -1.60
C THR A 70 20.15 -10.46 -0.86
N ALA A 71 20.25 -10.23 0.45
CA ALA A 71 21.37 -10.71 1.26
C ALA A 71 21.57 -12.24 1.13
N ARG A 72 20.47 -13.01 1.19
CA ARG A 72 20.50 -14.46 1.00
C ARG A 72 20.97 -14.86 -0.40
N LYS A 73 20.54 -14.16 -1.46
CA LYS A 73 21.04 -14.40 -2.83
C LYS A 73 22.54 -14.14 -2.96
N MET A 74 23.08 -13.22 -2.16
CA MET A 74 24.51 -12.91 -2.07
C MET A 74 25.28 -13.86 -1.13
N GLY A 75 24.62 -14.84 -0.51
CA GLY A 75 25.26 -15.77 0.44
C GLY A 75 25.56 -15.17 1.81
N ILE A 76 24.92 -14.04 2.17
CA ILE A 76 25.13 -13.32 3.43
C ILE A 76 24.12 -13.80 4.47
N LYS A 77 24.58 -14.11 5.69
CA LYS A 77 23.69 -14.42 6.81
C LYS A 77 22.95 -13.18 7.29
N THR A 78 21.69 -13.33 7.69
CA THR A 78 20.86 -12.19 8.11
C THR A 78 20.42 -12.29 9.57
N VAL A 79 20.43 -11.15 10.24
CA VAL A 79 19.86 -10.97 11.58
C VAL A 79 18.65 -10.06 11.50
N ALA A 80 17.50 -10.52 12.00
CA ALA A 80 16.33 -9.68 12.23
C ALA A 80 16.37 -9.08 13.63
N ILE A 81 15.90 -7.84 13.77
CA ILE A 81 15.42 -7.32 15.05
C ILE A 81 13.89 -7.34 15.07
N HIS A 82 13.30 -7.48 16.26
CA HIS A 82 11.86 -7.43 16.40
C HIS A 82 11.41 -6.87 17.76
N SER A 83 10.19 -6.36 17.81
CA SER A 83 9.47 -6.15 19.07
C SER A 83 8.82 -7.46 19.56
N ASP A 84 8.29 -7.46 20.78
CA ASP A 84 7.50 -8.59 21.32
C ASP A 84 6.33 -9.01 20.40
N VAL A 85 5.56 -8.05 19.89
CA VAL A 85 4.41 -8.29 19.00
C VAL A 85 4.81 -8.77 17.60
N ASP A 86 6.02 -8.44 17.13
CA ASP A 86 6.53 -8.89 15.83
C ASP A 86 7.25 -10.25 15.89
N SER A 87 7.26 -10.94 17.04
CA SER A 87 7.97 -12.22 17.23
C SER A 87 7.61 -13.31 16.21
N ASN A 88 6.41 -13.25 15.62
CA ASN A 88 5.94 -14.18 14.59
C ASN A 88 5.88 -13.56 13.17
N ALA A 89 6.45 -12.37 12.97
CA ALA A 89 6.41 -11.69 11.68
C ALA A 89 7.26 -12.43 10.61
N PRO A 90 6.90 -12.32 9.32
CA PRO A 90 7.63 -12.99 8.23
C PRO A 90 9.13 -12.69 8.18
N HIS A 91 9.57 -11.46 8.48
CA HIS A 91 10.99 -11.11 8.46
C HIS A 91 11.77 -11.82 9.57
N VAL A 92 11.16 -12.07 10.73
CA VAL A 92 11.76 -12.84 11.83
C VAL A 92 11.95 -14.29 11.43
N LYS A 93 10.93 -14.90 10.82
CA LYS A 93 11.00 -16.28 10.30
C LYS A 93 11.98 -16.43 9.14
N MET A 94 12.24 -15.35 8.41
CA MET A 94 13.15 -15.33 7.26
C MET A 94 14.61 -15.21 7.66
N ALA A 95 14.93 -14.58 8.79
CA ALA A 95 16.31 -14.38 9.19
C ALA A 95 16.98 -15.67 9.71
N ASP A 96 18.31 -15.74 9.62
CA ASP A 96 19.08 -16.84 10.20
C ASP A 96 19.12 -16.74 11.74
N GLU A 97 19.11 -15.51 12.26
CA GLU A 97 19.05 -15.18 13.68
C GLU A 97 18.06 -14.03 13.91
N ALA A 98 17.43 -13.99 15.09
CA ALA A 98 16.53 -12.90 15.46
C ALA A 98 16.74 -12.48 16.90
N VAL A 99 16.65 -11.17 17.18
CA VAL A 99 16.82 -10.60 18.52
C VAL A 99 15.64 -9.67 18.85
N CYS A 100 15.03 -9.90 20.01
CA CYS A 100 14.00 -9.01 20.54
C CYS A 100 14.67 -7.74 21.10
N VAL A 101 14.27 -6.57 20.61
CA VAL A 101 14.87 -5.28 20.98
C VAL A 101 13.95 -4.40 21.85
N GLY A 102 12.74 -4.85 22.15
CA GLY A 102 11.83 -4.13 23.04
C GLY A 102 10.36 -4.48 22.88
N THR A 103 9.50 -3.63 23.43
CA THR A 103 8.03 -3.80 23.39
C THR A 103 7.41 -3.22 22.12
N ALA A 104 6.09 -3.32 22.00
CA ALA A 104 5.35 -3.02 20.77
C ALA A 104 5.60 -1.62 20.18
N LEU A 105 5.71 -0.57 20.99
CA LEU A 105 5.92 0.78 20.46
C LEU A 105 7.31 0.93 19.85
N ALA A 106 7.38 1.53 18.66
CA ALA A 106 8.65 1.73 17.95
C ALA A 106 9.71 2.49 18.77
N ARG A 107 9.29 3.48 19.58
CA ARG A 107 10.17 4.25 20.48
C ARG A 107 10.85 3.36 21.53
N ASP A 108 10.19 2.27 21.90
CA ASP A 108 10.61 1.32 22.93
C ASP A 108 11.29 0.09 22.31
N SER A 109 11.39 0.01 20.97
CA SER A 109 12.01 -1.10 20.22
C SER A 109 12.86 -0.62 19.02
N TYR A 110 12.28 -0.45 17.83
CA TYR A 110 13.01 -0.16 16.58
C TYR A 110 13.76 1.18 16.55
N LEU A 111 13.49 2.10 17.49
CA LEU A 111 14.21 3.36 17.67
C LEU A 111 15.23 3.31 18.82
N ARG A 112 15.35 2.18 19.54
CA ARG A 112 16.28 2.01 20.64
C ARG A 112 17.67 1.64 20.14
N MET A 113 18.46 2.67 19.82
CA MET A 113 19.84 2.50 19.33
C MET A 113 20.69 1.64 20.26
N ASP A 114 20.54 1.80 21.57
CA ASP A 114 21.27 1.04 22.59
C ASP A 114 20.99 -0.46 22.49
N LYS A 115 19.72 -0.83 22.30
CA LYS A 115 19.29 -2.22 22.12
C LYS A 115 19.71 -2.82 20.79
N ILE A 116 19.69 -2.02 19.72
CA ILE A 116 20.18 -2.46 18.41
C ILE A 116 21.70 -2.69 18.46
N ILE A 117 22.45 -1.81 19.12
CA ILE A 117 23.90 -1.97 19.33
C ILE A 117 24.21 -3.23 20.16
N GLU A 118 23.42 -3.51 21.20
CA GLU A 118 23.52 -4.76 21.98
C GLU A 118 23.30 -5.99 21.08
N ALA A 119 22.27 -5.98 20.24
CA ALA A 119 21.99 -7.06 19.29
C ALA A 119 23.12 -7.25 18.26
N ILE A 120 23.73 -6.17 17.77
CA ILE A 120 24.88 -6.23 16.85
C ILE A 120 26.07 -6.92 17.53
N LYS A 121 26.39 -6.54 18.78
CA LYS A 121 27.47 -7.15 19.55
C LYS A 121 27.23 -8.62 19.84
N GLN A 122 25.99 -8.99 20.18
CA GLN A 122 25.60 -10.37 20.47
C GLN A 122 25.73 -11.28 19.23
N THR A 123 25.33 -10.78 18.07
CA THR A 123 25.23 -11.60 16.84
C THR A 123 26.50 -11.53 15.97
N GLY A 124 27.36 -10.54 16.19
CA GLY A 124 28.56 -10.31 15.38
C GLY A 124 28.26 -9.84 13.96
N ALA A 125 27.15 -9.12 13.77
CA ALA A 125 26.83 -8.51 12.48
C ALA A 125 27.90 -7.48 12.08
N GLN A 126 28.35 -7.56 10.83
CA GLN A 126 29.44 -6.72 10.30
C GLN A 126 28.94 -5.43 9.64
N ALA A 127 27.67 -5.43 9.25
CA ALA A 127 27.00 -4.26 8.69
C ALA A 127 25.53 -4.21 9.11
N VAL A 128 24.96 -3.01 9.08
CA VAL A 128 23.55 -2.75 9.38
C VAL A 128 22.88 -2.15 8.16
N HIS A 129 21.80 -2.78 7.70
CA HIS A 129 20.91 -2.20 6.70
C HIS A 129 19.71 -1.58 7.42
N PRO A 130 19.49 -0.26 7.33
CA PRO A 130 18.41 0.40 8.06
C PRO A 130 17.06 0.30 7.33
N GLY A 131 17.06 -0.05 6.04
CA GLY A 131 15.85 0.02 5.22
C GLY A 131 15.46 1.49 4.99
N TYR A 132 14.21 1.83 5.33
CA TYR A 132 13.69 3.19 5.29
C TYR A 132 12.88 3.50 6.55
N GLY A 133 12.69 4.79 6.88
CA GLY A 133 12.13 5.19 8.16
C GLY A 133 13.02 4.78 9.34
N PHE A 134 12.47 4.81 10.56
CA PHE A 134 13.20 4.52 11.80
C PHE A 134 14.54 5.27 11.90
N LEU A 135 15.67 4.55 11.92
CA LEU A 135 17.01 5.09 12.08
C LEU A 135 17.76 5.28 10.74
N SER A 136 17.10 5.11 9.59
CA SER A 136 17.74 5.21 8.27
C SER A 136 18.35 6.58 7.96
N GLU A 137 17.81 7.64 8.55
CA GLU A 137 18.25 9.02 8.34
C GLU A 137 18.74 9.65 9.67
N ASN A 138 19.27 8.82 10.57
CA ASN A 138 19.78 9.26 11.87
C ASN A 138 21.31 9.26 11.91
N ALA A 139 21.92 10.45 11.83
CA ALA A 139 23.37 10.61 11.80
C ALA A 139 24.08 10.13 13.07
N GLU A 140 23.46 10.27 14.25
CA GLU A 140 24.02 9.78 15.53
C GLU A 140 24.15 8.25 15.50
N PHE A 141 23.17 7.55 14.94
CA PHE A 141 23.22 6.10 14.81
C PHE A 141 24.35 5.65 13.88
N VAL A 142 24.55 6.34 12.75
CA VAL A 142 25.66 6.07 11.82
C VAL A 142 27.01 6.22 12.53
N GLN A 143 27.22 7.33 13.24
CA GLN A 143 28.46 7.58 13.99
C GLN A 143 28.73 6.51 15.05
N LYS A 144 27.69 6.05 15.76
CA LYS A 144 27.81 4.96 16.73
C LYS A 144 28.23 3.64 16.06
N LEU A 145 27.69 3.31 14.89
CA LEU A 145 28.09 2.11 14.15
C LEU A 145 29.55 2.19 13.67
N GLU A 146 29.96 3.34 13.14
CA GLU A 146 31.34 3.59 12.71
C GLU A 146 32.32 3.41 13.88
N SER A 147 31.99 3.93 15.07
CA SER A 147 32.81 3.76 16.28
C SER A 147 32.98 2.30 16.73
N LEU A 148 32.07 1.41 16.29
CA LEU A 148 32.11 -0.03 16.56
C LEU A 148 32.77 -0.83 15.43
N GLY A 149 33.18 -0.18 14.33
CA GLY A 149 33.70 -0.85 13.13
C GLY A 149 32.62 -1.61 12.35
N VAL A 150 31.34 -1.24 12.51
CA VAL A 150 30.20 -1.86 11.84
C VAL A 150 29.77 -0.96 10.68
N ALA A 151 29.71 -1.50 9.47
CA ALA A 151 29.37 -0.70 8.29
C ALA A 151 27.88 -0.33 8.28
N PHE A 152 27.57 0.94 8.03
CA PHE A 152 26.20 1.38 7.75
C PHE A 152 25.92 1.23 6.25
N ILE A 153 24.89 0.45 5.88
CA ILE A 153 24.49 0.26 4.48
C ILE A 153 23.52 1.38 4.09
N GLY A 154 24.09 2.56 3.84
CA GLY A 154 23.39 3.82 3.59
C GLY A 154 24.40 4.95 3.37
N PRO A 155 23.96 6.21 3.27
CA PRO A 155 24.87 7.34 3.15
C PRO A 155 25.64 7.62 4.43
N ASN A 156 26.71 8.40 4.31
CA ASN A 156 27.51 8.83 5.45
C ASN A 156 26.76 9.86 6.32
N ALA A 157 27.17 10.00 7.58
CA ALA A 157 26.53 10.90 8.55
C ALA A 157 26.50 12.37 8.11
N ALA A 158 27.54 12.85 7.41
CA ALA A 158 27.60 14.24 6.95
C ALA A 158 26.54 14.55 5.87
N ALA A 159 26.32 13.61 4.94
CA ALA A 159 25.28 13.72 3.93
C ALA A 159 23.88 13.71 4.55
N ILE A 160 23.64 12.86 5.55
CA ILE A 160 22.37 12.82 6.29
C ILE A 160 22.09 14.16 6.99
N VAL A 161 23.08 14.72 7.68
CA VAL A 161 22.94 16.04 8.35
C VAL A 161 22.71 17.15 7.33
N GLY A 162 23.50 17.18 6.25
CA GLY A 162 23.43 18.24 5.24
C GLY A 162 22.08 18.31 4.52
N MET A 163 21.41 17.17 4.33
CA MET A 163 20.11 17.11 3.67
C MET A 163 18.91 17.17 4.64
N GLY A 164 19.13 17.03 5.95
CA GLY A 164 18.06 17.00 6.95
C GLY A 164 17.48 18.37 7.33
N ASP A 165 18.24 19.46 7.15
CA ASP A 165 17.77 20.84 7.33
C ASP A 165 17.44 21.45 5.96
N LYS A 166 16.21 21.97 5.79
CA LYS A 166 15.74 22.51 4.49
C LYS A 166 16.52 23.71 4.00
N LEU A 167 17.02 24.55 4.90
CA LEU A 167 17.79 25.73 4.52
C LEU A 167 19.18 25.31 4.03
N GLU A 168 19.82 24.39 4.75
CA GLU A 168 21.13 23.88 4.37
C GLU A 168 21.08 23.04 3.10
N SER A 169 20.05 22.19 2.95
CA SER A 169 19.84 21.40 1.75
C SER A 169 19.60 22.28 0.52
N LYS A 170 18.82 23.36 0.65
CA LYS A 170 18.62 24.35 -0.42
C LYS A 170 19.92 25.05 -0.81
N ARG A 171 20.76 25.45 0.17
CA ARG A 171 22.07 26.07 -0.09
C ARG A 171 23.00 25.13 -0.84
N LEU A 172 23.07 23.86 -0.43
CA LEU A 172 23.87 22.84 -1.10
C LEU A 172 23.36 22.55 -2.51
N ALA A 173 22.03 22.51 -2.71
CA ALA A 173 21.41 22.37 -4.02
C ALA A 173 21.77 23.54 -4.96
N MET A 174 21.65 24.79 -4.49
CA MET A 174 22.04 25.97 -5.28
C MET A 174 23.54 25.97 -5.60
N ALA A 175 24.39 25.62 -4.64
CA ALA A 175 25.84 25.52 -4.86
C ALA A 175 26.20 24.43 -5.88
N ALA A 176 25.41 23.36 -5.96
CA ALA A 176 25.53 22.30 -6.95
C ALA A 176 24.90 22.63 -8.32
N GLY A 177 24.32 23.83 -8.49
CA GLY A 177 23.66 24.25 -9.72
C GLY A 177 22.31 23.56 -9.96
N VAL A 178 21.67 23.08 -8.90
CA VAL A 178 20.33 22.49 -8.97
C VAL A 178 19.28 23.60 -8.95
N ASN A 179 18.27 23.47 -9.81
CA ASN A 179 17.14 24.38 -9.85
C ASN A 179 16.39 24.32 -8.51
N THR A 180 16.25 25.45 -7.81
CA THR A 180 15.48 25.54 -6.56
C THR A 180 14.21 26.36 -6.76
N ILE A 181 13.21 26.11 -5.91
CA ILE A 181 11.96 26.88 -5.94
C ILE A 181 12.30 28.36 -5.63
N PRO A 182 11.83 29.32 -6.47
CA PRO A 182 11.97 30.73 -6.15
C PRO A 182 11.37 31.02 -4.77
N GLY A 183 12.14 31.64 -3.88
CA GLY A 183 11.73 31.84 -2.50
C GLY A 183 12.72 32.69 -1.74
N PHE A 184 12.41 32.97 -0.48
CA PHE A 184 13.28 33.74 0.38
C PHE A 184 14.43 32.88 0.91
N ASP A 185 15.66 33.37 0.72
CA ASP A 185 16.89 32.69 1.14
C ASP A 185 17.29 33.09 2.57
N GLY A 186 16.32 33.00 3.49
CA GLY A 186 16.50 33.34 4.90
C GLY A 186 15.32 32.87 5.77
N ILE A 187 15.41 33.17 7.07
CA ILE A 187 14.35 32.86 8.04
C ILE A 187 13.42 34.08 8.15
N VAL A 188 12.11 33.85 8.03
CA VAL A 188 11.10 34.91 8.19
C VAL A 188 11.03 35.33 9.64
N LYS A 189 11.14 36.64 9.91
CA LYS A 189 11.25 37.17 11.28
C LYS A 189 9.91 37.24 12.01
N ASP A 190 8.89 37.74 11.32
CA ASP A 190 7.56 37.96 11.86
C ASP A 190 6.50 37.96 10.74
N ALA A 191 5.22 38.14 11.12
CA ALA A 191 4.11 38.08 10.18
C ALA A 191 4.13 39.20 9.12
N GLU A 192 4.66 40.39 9.42
CA GLU A 192 4.74 41.48 8.43
C GLU A 192 5.93 41.28 7.48
N ASP A 193 7.04 40.75 7.98
CA ASP A 193 8.16 40.28 7.16
C ASP A 193 7.70 39.17 6.21
N CYS A 194 6.85 38.24 6.69
CA CYS A 194 6.22 37.21 5.87
C CYS A 194 5.41 37.80 4.72
N VAL A 195 4.56 38.81 5.00
CA VAL A 195 3.75 39.49 3.97
C VAL A 195 4.62 40.20 2.95
N LYS A 196 5.66 40.91 3.40
CA LYS A 196 6.59 41.61 2.51
C LYS A 196 7.28 40.61 1.57
N ILE A 197 7.84 39.55 2.12
CA ILE A 197 8.49 38.47 1.36
C ILE A 197 7.50 37.82 0.38
N SER A 198 6.27 37.58 0.82
CA SER A 198 5.21 36.97 0.00
C SER A 198 4.83 37.84 -1.20
N ARG A 199 4.81 39.17 -1.04
CA ARG A 199 4.60 40.13 -2.13
C ARG A 199 5.79 40.18 -3.10
N ASP A 200 7.01 40.11 -2.57
CA ASP A 200 8.24 40.12 -3.38
C ASP A 200 8.36 38.85 -4.25
N ILE A 201 7.98 37.69 -3.71
CA ILE A 201 7.87 36.42 -4.46
C ILE A 201 6.66 36.41 -5.41
N GLY A 202 5.58 37.07 -4.98
CA GLY A 202 4.27 37.09 -5.64
C GLY A 202 3.40 35.90 -5.25
N TYR A 203 2.12 36.14 -4.98
CA TYR A 203 1.15 35.10 -4.63
C TYR A 203 0.79 34.17 -5.81
N PRO A 204 0.29 32.95 -5.54
CA PRO A 204 0.29 32.28 -4.23
C PRO A 204 1.70 31.87 -3.78
N VAL A 205 1.88 31.77 -2.46
CA VAL A 205 3.13 31.33 -1.80
C VAL A 205 2.85 30.22 -0.81
N MET A 206 3.88 29.43 -0.52
CA MET A 206 3.85 28.36 0.48
C MET A 206 4.72 28.76 1.66
N ILE A 207 4.13 28.78 2.85
CA ILE A 207 4.77 29.00 4.13
C ILE A 207 5.10 27.64 4.72
N LYS A 208 6.37 27.38 5.06
CA LYS A 208 6.85 26.08 5.53
C LYS A 208 7.75 26.21 6.75
N ALA A 209 7.64 25.26 7.68
CA ALA A 209 8.63 25.08 8.74
C ALA A 209 9.99 24.59 8.18
N SER A 210 11.09 25.14 8.72
CA SER A 210 12.47 24.76 8.37
C SER A 210 12.79 23.34 8.79
N ALA A 211 12.32 22.93 9.97
CA ALA A 211 12.41 21.56 10.45
C ALA A 211 11.09 20.79 10.19
N GLY A 212 11.21 19.48 10.00
CA GLY A 212 10.06 18.57 9.85
C GLY A 212 9.76 18.16 8.41
N GLY A 213 9.28 16.92 8.25
CA GLY A 213 8.91 16.30 6.98
C GLY A 213 7.42 15.90 6.91
N GLY A 214 6.98 15.39 5.76
CA GLY A 214 5.61 14.88 5.57
C GLY A 214 4.51 15.96 5.46
N GLY A 215 4.91 17.21 5.22
CA GLY A 215 3.99 18.32 4.96
C GLY A 215 3.29 18.93 6.19
N LYS A 216 3.74 18.59 7.40
CA LYS A 216 3.30 19.27 8.64
C LYS A 216 3.88 20.68 8.72
N GLY A 217 3.09 21.65 9.20
CA GLY A 217 3.48 23.05 9.26
C GLY A 217 3.65 23.72 7.89
N MET A 218 2.96 23.23 6.85
CA MET A 218 2.91 23.86 5.52
C MET A 218 1.55 24.48 5.27
N ARG A 219 1.51 25.74 4.80
CA ARG A 219 0.27 26.44 4.44
C ARG A 219 0.43 27.26 3.17
N ILE A 220 -0.61 27.24 2.34
CA ILE A 220 -0.68 28.06 1.12
C ILE A 220 -1.33 29.38 1.51
N ALA A 221 -0.73 30.49 1.09
CA ALA A 221 -1.30 31.82 1.20
C ALA A 221 -1.52 32.40 -0.19
N TRP A 222 -2.76 32.86 -0.45
CA TRP A 222 -3.18 33.49 -1.70
C TRP A 222 -3.17 35.02 -1.64
N ASN A 223 -3.09 35.58 -0.44
CA ASN A 223 -3.11 37.01 -0.18
C ASN A 223 -2.41 37.35 1.15
N ASP A 224 -2.32 38.65 1.46
CA ASP A 224 -1.61 39.14 2.64
C ASP A 224 -2.25 38.73 3.98
N GLU A 225 -3.57 38.56 4.03
CA GLU A 225 -4.26 38.16 5.26
C GLU A 225 -3.93 36.70 5.59
N GLU A 226 -4.06 35.83 4.59
CA GLU A 226 -3.66 34.42 4.70
C GLU A 226 -2.18 34.24 4.96
N ALA A 227 -1.30 35.12 4.45
CA ALA A 227 0.12 35.06 4.74
C ALA A 227 0.42 35.34 6.22
N ARG A 228 -0.27 36.31 6.84
CA ARG A 228 -0.12 36.61 8.27
C ARG A 228 -0.59 35.45 9.14
N ASP A 229 -1.77 34.92 8.84
CA ASP A 229 -2.34 33.83 9.62
C ASP A 229 -1.58 32.52 9.40
N GLY A 230 -1.18 32.27 8.15
CA GLY A 230 -0.34 31.15 7.77
C GLY A 230 1.00 31.15 8.50
N PHE A 231 1.67 32.31 8.64
CA PHE A 231 2.89 32.44 9.44
C PHE A 231 2.65 32.04 10.90
N LYS A 232 1.69 32.69 11.57
CA LYS A 232 1.40 32.44 13.00
C LYS A 232 1.11 30.96 13.27
N LEU A 233 0.22 30.37 12.47
CA LEU A 233 -0.17 28.97 12.63
C LEU A 233 1.01 28.03 12.37
N SER A 234 1.78 28.28 11.31
CA SER A 234 2.93 27.42 10.96
C SER A 234 4.03 27.51 12.01
N THR A 235 4.31 28.69 12.59
CA THR A 235 5.28 28.85 13.68
C THR A 235 4.86 28.09 14.93
N MET A 236 3.59 28.19 15.34
CA MET A 236 3.07 27.46 16.51
C MET A 236 3.13 25.95 16.31
N GLU A 237 2.75 25.48 15.12
CA GLU A 237 2.80 24.06 14.74
C GLU A 237 4.24 23.54 14.71
N ALA A 238 5.18 24.32 14.16
CA ALA A 238 6.59 23.98 14.09
C ALA A 238 7.25 23.89 15.47
N ALA A 239 7.01 24.90 16.32
CA ALA A 239 7.53 24.92 17.69
C ALA A 239 7.01 23.75 18.53
N SER A 240 5.71 23.45 18.43
CA SER A 240 5.08 22.35 19.18
C SER A 240 5.47 20.96 18.66
N SER A 241 5.66 20.81 17.34
CA SER A 241 5.93 19.51 16.72
C SER A 241 7.42 19.15 16.65
N PHE A 242 8.28 20.16 16.46
CA PHE A 242 9.69 19.95 16.13
C PHE A 242 10.66 20.73 17.03
N GLY A 243 10.16 21.60 17.92
CA GLY A 243 11.00 22.43 18.79
C GLY A 243 11.81 23.48 18.02
N ASP A 244 11.44 23.77 16.77
CA ASP A 244 12.08 24.72 15.87
C ASP A 244 10.99 25.62 15.28
N ASP A 245 11.11 26.93 15.49
CA ASP A 245 10.14 27.94 15.09
C ASP A 245 10.52 28.69 13.80
N ARG A 246 11.63 28.27 13.15
CA ARG A 246 12.10 28.89 11.91
C ARG A 246 11.16 28.59 10.75
N ILE A 247 10.71 29.65 10.07
CA ILE A 247 9.80 29.58 8.91
C ILE A 247 10.50 30.05 7.63
N LEU A 248 10.14 29.41 6.52
CA LEU A 248 10.55 29.69 5.14
C LEU A 248 9.32 30.03 4.30
N VAL A 249 9.50 30.89 3.28
CA VAL A 249 8.45 31.22 2.31
C VAL A 249 8.98 30.99 0.89
N GLU A 250 8.24 30.20 0.13
CA GLU A 250 8.58 29.79 -1.23
C GLU A 250 7.41 30.05 -2.17
N LYS A 251 7.68 30.16 -3.46
CA LYS A 251 6.63 30.25 -4.48
C LYS A 251 5.80 28.96 -4.45
N PHE A 252 4.48 29.10 -4.43
CA PHE A 252 3.60 27.96 -4.63
C PHE A 252 3.58 27.59 -6.11
N VAL A 253 3.95 26.34 -6.42
CA VAL A 253 3.83 25.78 -7.78
C VAL A 253 2.43 25.22 -7.90
N ASP A 254 1.62 25.81 -8.77
CA ASP A 254 0.25 25.36 -8.98
C ASP A 254 0.21 24.07 -9.82
N ASN A 255 -0.64 23.13 -9.40
CA ASN A 255 -0.82 21.82 -10.03
C ASN A 255 0.48 21.05 -10.35
N PRO A 256 1.39 20.88 -9.37
CA PRO A 256 2.69 20.28 -9.63
C PRO A 256 2.55 18.77 -9.82
N ARG A 257 3.54 18.20 -10.50
CA ARG A 257 3.84 16.76 -10.49
C ARG A 257 4.99 16.51 -9.54
N HIS A 258 4.86 15.46 -8.75
CA HIS A 258 5.95 15.00 -7.89
C HIS A 258 6.77 13.98 -8.67
N ILE A 259 7.95 14.38 -9.13
CA ILE A 259 8.85 13.50 -9.90
C ILE A 259 10.20 13.46 -9.21
N GLU A 260 10.73 12.27 -9.02
CA GLU A 260 11.94 12.04 -8.24
C GLU A 260 12.97 11.22 -9.00
N ILE A 261 14.25 11.48 -8.76
CA ILE A 261 15.38 10.81 -9.41
C ILE A 261 16.04 9.85 -8.43
N GLN A 262 16.15 8.58 -8.81
CA GLN A 262 16.98 7.63 -8.08
C GLN A 262 18.45 7.93 -8.34
N VAL A 263 19.23 8.20 -7.31
CA VAL A 263 20.70 8.29 -7.40
C VAL A 263 21.36 7.10 -6.71
N LEU A 264 22.53 6.73 -7.21
CA LEU A 264 23.40 5.71 -6.63
C LEU A 264 24.83 6.22 -6.66
N GLY A 265 25.45 6.36 -5.49
CA GLY A 265 26.84 6.79 -5.33
C GLY A 265 27.71 5.73 -4.67
N ASP A 266 29.03 5.82 -4.84
CA ASP A 266 30.01 5.00 -4.12
C ASP A 266 31.00 5.84 -3.30
N GLN A 267 31.84 5.15 -2.53
CA GLN A 267 32.89 5.76 -1.70
C GLN A 267 34.10 6.23 -2.52
N HIS A 268 34.07 6.09 -3.85
CA HIS A 268 35.16 6.45 -4.77
C HIS A 268 34.84 7.73 -5.56
N GLY A 269 33.75 8.42 -5.21
CA GLY A 269 33.31 9.66 -5.86
C GLY A 269 32.51 9.44 -7.15
N ASN A 270 32.17 8.20 -7.49
CA ASN A 270 31.27 7.93 -8.61
C ASN A 270 29.82 8.11 -8.16
N ALA A 271 29.00 8.71 -9.03
CA ALA A 271 27.56 8.77 -8.83
C ALA A 271 26.85 8.73 -10.19
N ILE A 272 25.76 7.98 -10.27
CA ILE A 272 24.88 7.81 -11.43
C ILE A 272 23.43 8.00 -11.01
N TYR A 273 22.55 8.30 -11.98
CA TYR A 273 21.10 8.26 -11.77
C TYR A 273 20.48 7.05 -12.48
N LEU A 274 19.48 6.44 -11.84
CA LEU A 274 18.71 5.29 -12.33
C LEU A 274 17.30 5.72 -12.76
N ASN A 275 17.27 6.74 -13.62
CA ASN A 275 16.05 7.38 -14.14
C ASN A 275 15.13 7.95 -13.03
N GLU A 276 13.95 8.39 -13.45
CA GLU A 276 12.93 9.01 -12.60
C GLU A 276 11.80 8.06 -12.21
N ARG A 277 11.05 8.48 -11.18
CA ARG A 277 9.73 7.96 -10.82
C ARG A 277 8.75 9.12 -10.69
N GLU A 278 7.51 8.94 -11.13
CA GLU A 278 6.42 9.87 -10.88
C GLU A 278 5.54 9.36 -9.74
N CYS A 279 5.42 10.17 -8.69
CA CYS A 279 4.71 9.85 -7.45
C CYS A 279 3.55 10.86 -7.19
N SER A 280 3.01 11.43 -8.27
CA SER A 280 1.97 12.48 -8.21
C SER A 280 0.68 11.99 -7.56
N ILE A 281 0.35 10.70 -7.64
CA ILE A 281 -0.86 10.13 -7.02
C ILE A 281 -0.61 9.91 -5.52
N GLN A 282 -1.03 10.90 -4.73
CA GLN A 282 -0.84 10.92 -3.29
C GLN A 282 -2.10 11.33 -2.53
N ARG A 283 -2.21 10.89 -1.28
CA ARG A 283 -3.27 11.25 -0.34
C ARG A 283 -2.66 11.92 0.88
N ARG A 284 -2.97 13.20 1.13
CA ARG A 284 -2.43 13.95 2.28
C ARG A 284 -0.89 13.80 2.40
N ASN A 285 -0.19 13.93 1.26
CA ASN A 285 1.25 13.73 1.11
C ASN A 285 1.76 12.29 1.30
N GLN A 286 0.88 11.29 1.48
CA GLN A 286 1.23 9.88 1.43
C GLN A 286 1.15 9.38 -0.02
N LYS A 287 2.25 8.89 -0.59
CA LYS A 287 2.29 8.30 -1.94
C LYS A 287 1.40 7.04 -1.99
N VAL A 288 0.63 6.89 -3.07
CA VAL A 288 -0.36 5.80 -3.23
C VAL A 288 -0.08 4.94 -4.46
N ILE A 289 0.16 5.59 -5.61
CA ILE A 289 0.57 4.94 -6.87
C ILE A 289 1.81 5.68 -7.40
N GLU A 290 2.79 4.90 -7.78
CA GLU A 290 4.05 5.37 -8.35
C GLU A 290 4.29 4.69 -9.70
N GLU A 291 4.88 5.41 -10.65
CA GLU A 291 5.25 4.84 -11.95
C GLU A 291 6.65 5.24 -12.41
N ALA A 292 7.30 4.37 -13.17
CA ALA A 292 8.61 4.60 -13.76
C ALA A 292 8.65 4.07 -15.20
N PRO A 293 9.14 4.86 -16.18
CA PRO A 293 9.47 6.29 -16.08
C PRO A 293 8.23 7.20 -15.91
N SER A 294 8.41 8.52 -15.90
CA SER A 294 7.30 9.48 -15.95
C SER A 294 6.77 9.62 -17.38
N VAL A 295 5.44 9.60 -17.54
CA VAL A 295 4.76 9.85 -18.83
C VAL A 295 4.85 11.32 -19.26
N PHE A 296 5.10 12.23 -18.33
CA PHE A 296 5.14 13.66 -18.58
C PHE A 296 6.49 14.14 -19.14
N LEU A 297 7.60 13.53 -18.70
CA LEU A 297 8.94 13.98 -19.07
C LEU A 297 9.35 13.54 -20.47
N ASP A 298 9.89 14.49 -21.22
CA ASP A 298 10.71 14.19 -22.40
C ASP A 298 12.16 13.89 -22.02
N GLU A 299 12.91 13.37 -22.98
CA GLU A 299 14.29 12.92 -22.77
C GLU A 299 15.24 14.05 -22.34
N ALA A 300 15.05 15.25 -22.88
CA ALA A 300 15.89 16.39 -22.53
C ALA A 300 15.69 16.80 -21.07
N THR A 301 14.43 16.90 -20.63
CA THR A 301 14.09 17.25 -19.25
C THR A 301 14.55 16.15 -18.28
N ARG A 302 14.33 14.88 -18.64
CA ARG A 302 14.81 13.72 -17.87
C ARG A 302 16.32 13.75 -17.66
N GLN A 303 17.07 13.98 -18.74
CA GLN A 303 18.52 14.07 -18.68
C GLN A 303 18.98 15.24 -17.80
N ALA A 304 18.33 16.42 -17.93
CA ALA A 304 18.65 17.59 -17.12
C ALA A 304 18.42 17.34 -15.62
N MET A 305 17.27 16.77 -15.26
CA MET A 305 16.96 16.39 -13.87
C MET A 305 17.96 15.36 -13.34
N GLY A 306 18.26 14.32 -14.11
CA GLY A 306 19.22 13.29 -13.75
C GLY A 306 20.63 13.83 -13.51
N GLN A 307 21.09 14.73 -14.38
CA GLN A 307 22.40 15.38 -14.25
C GLN A 307 22.48 16.27 -13.01
N GLN A 308 21.45 17.07 -12.74
CA GLN A 308 21.41 17.92 -11.54
C GLN A 308 21.36 17.07 -10.26
N ALA A 309 20.60 15.97 -10.24
CA ALA A 309 20.57 15.05 -9.11
C ALA A 309 21.95 14.41 -8.84
N VAL A 310 22.68 14.00 -9.89
CA VAL A 310 24.05 13.49 -9.76
C VAL A 310 25.02 14.57 -9.31
N ALA A 311 24.86 15.82 -9.78
CA ALA A 311 25.69 16.94 -9.35
C ALA A 311 25.55 17.19 -7.84
N LEU A 312 24.32 17.20 -7.33
CA LEU A 312 24.03 17.28 -5.90
C LEU A 312 24.65 16.13 -5.12
N ALA A 313 24.45 14.88 -5.58
CA ALA A 313 25.01 13.70 -4.93
C ALA A 313 26.54 13.77 -4.82
N LYS A 314 27.23 14.24 -5.87
CA LYS A 314 28.68 14.44 -5.85
C LYS A 314 29.12 15.56 -4.91
N GLN A 315 28.39 16.68 -4.91
CA GLN A 315 28.71 17.84 -4.07
C GLN A 315 28.73 17.47 -2.57
N ILE A 316 27.84 16.59 -2.13
CA ILE A 316 27.75 16.16 -0.73
C ILE A 316 28.52 14.85 -0.43
N GLY A 317 29.28 14.34 -1.40
CA GLY A 317 30.01 13.07 -1.25
C GLY A 317 29.07 11.89 -0.94
N TYR A 318 27.90 11.86 -1.57
CA TYR A 318 26.87 10.87 -1.30
C TYR A 318 27.31 9.46 -1.70
N SER A 319 26.99 8.47 -0.88
CA SER A 319 27.24 7.05 -1.16
C SER A 319 25.99 6.23 -0.86
N SER A 320 25.90 5.03 -1.44
CA SER A 320 24.71 4.17 -1.41
C SER A 320 23.58 4.74 -2.27
N ALA A 321 22.36 4.24 -2.07
CA ALA A 321 21.15 4.70 -2.77
C ALA A 321 20.55 5.94 -2.08
N GLY A 322 20.03 6.88 -2.86
CA GLY A 322 19.30 8.05 -2.39
C GLY A 322 18.33 8.53 -3.45
N THR A 323 17.43 9.44 -3.07
CA THR A 323 16.44 9.97 -4.02
C THR A 323 16.39 11.49 -3.91
N VAL A 324 16.50 12.16 -5.05
CA VAL A 324 16.32 13.62 -5.16
C VAL A 324 14.91 13.88 -5.66
N GLU A 325 14.07 14.51 -4.84
CA GLU A 325 12.68 14.82 -5.14
C GLU A 325 12.56 16.20 -5.80
N PHE A 326 11.77 16.28 -6.87
CA PHE A 326 11.47 17.53 -7.58
C PHE A 326 9.96 17.76 -7.69
N LEU A 327 9.58 19.03 -7.69
CA LEU A 327 8.29 19.49 -8.19
C LEU A 327 8.44 19.95 -9.63
N VAL A 328 7.63 19.39 -10.53
CA VAL A 328 7.63 19.74 -11.96
C VAL A 328 6.32 20.45 -12.30
N ASP A 329 6.42 21.64 -12.89
CA ASP A 329 5.26 22.43 -13.31
C ASP A 329 4.71 21.98 -14.68
N SER A 330 3.58 22.57 -15.09
CA SER A 330 2.94 22.29 -16.38
C SER A 330 3.78 22.65 -17.61
N LYS A 331 4.81 23.48 -17.45
CA LYS A 331 5.76 23.88 -18.49
C LYS A 331 7.05 23.05 -18.46
N LYS A 332 7.11 22.01 -17.63
CA LYS A 332 8.30 21.15 -17.41
C LYS A 332 9.48 21.87 -16.76
N ASN A 333 9.25 23.03 -16.12
CA ASN A 333 10.24 23.55 -15.20
C ASN A 333 10.22 22.68 -13.94
N PHE A 334 11.39 22.28 -13.48
CA PHE A 334 11.53 21.41 -12.32
C PHE A 334 12.34 22.12 -11.24
N TYR A 335 11.95 21.88 -9.99
CA TYR A 335 12.50 22.53 -8.82
C TYR A 335 12.75 21.52 -7.71
N PHE A 336 13.94 21.58 -7.11
CA PHE A 336 14.35 20.74 -6.00
C PHE A 336 13.40 20.94 -4.81
N LEU A 337 12.92 19.83 -4.27
CA LEU A 337 12.09 19.79 -3.07
C LEU A 337 12.93 19.38 -1.87
N GLU A 338 13.49 18.17 -1.92
CA GLU A 338 14.37 17.62 -0.89
C GLU A 338 15.18 16.42 -1.43
N MET A 339 16.12 15.93 -0.63
CA MET A 339 16.82 14.68 -0.91
C MET A 339 16.62 13.71 0.24
N ASN A 340 15.98 12.57 -0.06
CA ASN A 340 15.79 11.49 0.89
C ASN A 340 17.05 10.63 0.95
N THR A 341 17.69 10.58 2.11
CA THR A 341 19.04 10.00 2.31
C THR A 341 18.97 8.51 2.64
N ARG A 342 18.16 7.78 1.87
CA ARG A 342 17.82 6.37 2.09
C ARG A 342 17.31 5.72 0.82
N LEU A 343 17.13 4.40 0.86
CA LEU A 343 16.34 3.69 -0.13
C LEU A 343 14.88 4.18 -0.07
N GLN A 344 14.28 4.52 -1.20
CA GLN A 344 12.84 4.83 -1.25
C GLN A 344 11.97 3.59 -1.22
N VAL A 345 10.72 3.73 -0.78
CA VAL A 345 9.77 2.62 -0.66
C VAL A 345 9.49 2.02 -2.05
N GLU A 346 9.25 2.91 -2.99
CA GLU A 346 8.94 2.78 -4.42
C GLU A 346 10.18 2.48 -5.30
N HIS A 347 11.31 2.11 -4.71
CA HIS A 347 12.46 1.65 -5.49
C HIS A 347 12.19 0.45 -6.44
N PRO A 348 11.24 -0.48 -6.18
CA PRO A 348 11.01 -1.63 -7.05
C PRO A 348 10.68 -1.29 -8.51
N ILE A 349 9.97 -0.19 -8.78
CA ILE A 349 9.65 0.22 -10.15
C ILE A 349 10.90 0.67 -10.91
N THR A 350 11.85 1.34 -10.24
CA THR A 350 13.18 1.61 -10.79
C THR A 350 13.93 0.32 -11.08
N GLU A 351 13.88 -0.67 -10.19
CA GLU A 351 14.52 -1.97 -10.42
C GLU A 351 13.94 -2.71 -11.63
N CYS A 352 12.62 -2.63 -11.84
CA CYS A 352 11.95 -3.28 -12.96
C CYS A 352 12.41 -2.71 -14.31
N ILE A 353 12.52 -1.38 -14.43
CA ILE A 353 12.91 -0.76 -15.71
C ILE A 353 14.43 -0.80 -15.95
N THR A 354 15.25 -0.73 -14.90
CA THR A 354 16.72 -0.72 -15.03
C THR A 354 17.37 -2.10 -14.94
N GLY A 355 16.74 -3.03 -14.22
CA GLY A 355 17.32 -4.34 -13.86
C GLY A 355 18.51 -4.26 -12.94
N VAL A 356 18.60 -3.19 -12.14
CA VAL A 356 19.55 -3.06 -11.05
C VAL A 356 18.86 -3.48 -9.76
N ASP A 357 19.45 -4.42 -9.02
CA ASP A 357 19.05 -4.67 -7.63
C ASP A 357 19.69 -3.58 -6.76
N LEU A 358 18.88 -2.65 -6.27
CA LEU A 358 19.37 -1.50 -5.51
C LEU A 358 19.96 -1.92 -4.17
N VAL A 359 19.31 -2.86 -3.47
CA VAL A 359 19.84 -3.40 -2.21
C VAL A 359 21.20 -4.10 -2.42
N HIS A 360 21.35 -4.81 -3.53
CA HIS A 360 22.63 -5.43 -3.91
C HIS A 360 23.71 -4.36 -4.08
N GLN A 361 23.42 -3.27 -4.81
CA GLN A 361 24.39 -2.18 -4.96
C GLN A 361 24.71 -1.48 -3.64
N MET A 362 23.72 -1.24 -2.79
CA MET A 362 23.93 -0.65 -1.46
C MET A 362 24.90 -1.51 -0.63
N ILE A 363 24.71 -2.83 -0.60
CA ILE A 363 25.60 -3.76 0.12
C ILE A 363 27.02 -3.73 -0.48
N ARG A 364 27.14 -3.74 -1.82
CA ARG A 364 28.45 -3.66 -2.49
C ARG A 364 29.20 -2.38 -2.14
N VAL A 365 28.54 -1.24 -2.25
CA VAL A 365 29.12 0.07 -1.94
C VAL A 365 29.54 0.15 -0.47
N ALA A 366 28.71 -0.33 0.45
CA ALA A 366 29.04 -0.36 1.87
C ALA A 366 30.25 -1.26 2.19
N LYS A 367 30.52 -2.28 1.35
CA LYS A 367 31.72 -3.12 1.44
C LYS A 367 32.98 -2.45 0.86
N GLY A 368 32.83 -1.28 0.23
CA GLY A 368 33.92 -0.52 -0.37
C GLY A 368 34.11 -0.75 -1.87
N HIS A 369 33.20 -1.45 -2.54
CA HIS A 369 33.30 -1.67 -3.99
C HIS A 369 32.87 -0.43 -4.78
N ALA A 370 33.56 -0.17 -5.89
CA ALA A 370 33.14 0.84 -6.85
C ALA A 370 31.90 0.39 -7.66
N LEU A 371 31.16 1.36 -8.19
CA LEU A 371 30.10 1.11 -9.16
C LEU A 371 30.69 0.46 -10.42
N ARG A 372 30.07 -0.65 -10.85
CA ARG A 372 30.42 -1.31 -12.12
C ARG A 372 29.72 -0.67 -13.32
N LEU A 373 28.64 0.04 -13.06
CA LEU A 373 27.81 0.72 -14.05
C LEU A 373 28.25 2.18 -14.18
N SER A 374 28.25 2.66 -15.41
CA SER A 374 28.35 4.07 -15.75
C SER A 374 27.01 4.58 -16.29
N GLN A 375 26.84 5.90 -16.44
CA GLN A 375 25.55 6.47 -16.86
C GLN A 375 25.05 5.94 -18.22
N LYS A 376 25.96 5.56 -19.13
CA LYS A 376 25.63 4.98 -20.44
C LYS A 376 25.06 3.55 -20.36
N ASP A 377 25.26 2.86 -19.24
CA ASP A 377 24.81 1.48 -19.04
C ASP A 377 23.39 1.43 -18.45
N VAL A 378 22.86 2.58 -18.02
CA VAL A 378 21.52 2.71 -17.43
C VAL A 378 20.49 2.92 -18.54
N ALA A 379 19.73 1.87 -18.84
CA ALA A 379 18.64 1.92 -19.82
C ALA A 379 17.26 2.05 -19.15
N ILE A 380 16.27 2.50 -19.92
CA ILE A 380 14.84 2.39 -19.59
C ILE A 380 14.28 1.21 -20.38
N ARG A 381 13.74 0.20 -19.69
CA ARG A 381 13.16 -1.01 -20.32
C ARG A 381 11.71 -1.15 -19.90
N GLY A 382 10.82 -0.80 -20.81
CA GLY A 382 9.38 -0.85 -20.58
C GLY A 382 8.92 0.14 -19.52
N TRP A 383 7.87 -0.23 -18.81
CA TRP A 383 7.20 0.58 -17.80
C TRP A 383 6.90 -0.24 -16.57
N ALA A 384 6.91 0.38 -15.40
CA ALA A 384 6.53 -0.26 -14.14
C ALA A 384 5.64 0.66 -13.31
N ILE A 385 4.63 0.08 -12.66
CA ILE A 385 3.69 0.74 -11.78
C ILE A 385 3.70 0.01 -10.44
N GLU A 386 3.80 0.77 -9.35
CA GLU A 386 3.66 0.29 -7.98
C GLU A 386 2.34 0.81 -7.41
N SER A 387 1.66 -0.08 -6.69
CA SER A 387 0.46 0.22 -5.94
C SER A 387 0.73 -0.14 -4.48
N ARG A 388 0.68 0.85 -3.58
CA ARG A 388 0.79 0.62 -2.14
C ARG A 388 -0.52 0.07 -1.60
N VAL A 389 -0.53 -1.23 -1.32
CA VAL A 389 -1.69 -1.90 -0.75
C VAL A 389 -1.68 -1.68 0.76
N TYR A 390 -2.59 -0.84 1.23
CA TYR A 390 -2.75 -0.46 2.62
C TYR A 390 -3.97 -1.15 3.24
N ALA A 391 -3.85 -1.48 4.52
CA ALA A 391 -4.98 -1.81 5.40
C ALA A 391 -5.71 -0.51 5.76
N GLU A 392 -6.44 0.04 4.79
CA GLU A 392 -7.12 1.33 4.88
C GLU A 392 -8.49 1.24 4.20
N ASP A 393 -9.48 1.96 4.73
CA ASP A 393 -10.80 2.10 4.13
C ASP A 393 -10.85 3.30 3.17
N PRO A 394 -10.90 3.07 1.83
CA PRO A 394 -10.95 4.15 0.87
C PRO A 394 -12.30 4.89 0.87
N PHE A 395 -13.38 4.27 1.36
CA PHE A 395 -14.72 4.87 1.40
C PHE A 395 -14.86 5.90 2.54
N LYS A 396 -13.97 5.84 3.55
CA LYS A 396 -13.91 6.77 4.67
C LYS A 396 -12.66 7.67 4.54
N ASN A 397 -12.85 8.92 4.11
CA ASN A 397 -11.77 9.93 4.02
C ASN A 397 -10.50 9.45 3.26
N PHE A 398 -10.68 8.64 2.22
CA PHE A 398 -9.62 8.05 1.39
C PHE A 398 -8.59 7.18 2.10
N GLY A 399 -8.83 6.73 3.34
CA GLY A 399 -7.91 5.79 3.97
C GLY A 399 -7.88 5.90 5.48
N LEU A 400 -9.01 5.59 6.10
CA LEU A 400 -9.04 5.35 7.54
C LEU A 400 -8.34 4.02 7.82
N PRO A 401 -7.32 3.96 8.70
CA PRO A 401 -6.60 2.72 8.96
C PRO A 401 -7.52 1.61 9.47
N SER A 402 -7.25 0.38 9.02
CA SER A 402 -7.94 -0.85 9.40
C SER A 402 -6.95 -1.78 10.07
N ILE A 403 -7.33 -2.32 11.22
CA ILE A 403 -6.52 -3.28 11.96
C ILE A 403 -7.20 -4.65 11.99
N GLY A 404 -6.44 -5.66 12.37
CA GLY A 404 -6.97 -7.00 12.62
C GLY A 404 -6.23 -8.08 11.83
N ARG A 405 -6.78 -9.29 11.91
CA ARG A 405 -6.13 -10.49 11.36
C ARG A 405 -6.47 -10.69 9.90
N LEU A 406 -5.46 -10.98 9.08
CA LEU A 406 -5.64 -11.41 7.70
C LEU A 406 -6.20 -12.84 7.67
N THR A 407 -7.51 -13.00 7.48
CA THR A 407 -8.16 -14.32 7.47
C THR A 407 -7.97 -15.07 6.16
N LYS A 408 -7.76 -14.33 5.08
CA LYS A 408 -7.36 -14.86 3.77
C LYS A 408 -6.39 -13.89 3.12
N TYR A 409 -5.28 -14.41 2.61
CA TYR A 409 -4.28 -13.60 1.91
C TYR A 409 -3.69 -14.40 0.75
N GLN A 410 -3.95 -13.95 -0.48
CA GLN A 410 -3.44 -14.59 -1.69
C GLN A 410 -2.95 -13.53 -2.67
N GLU A 411 -1.64 -13.48 -2.84
CA GLU A 411 -0.97 -12.59 -3.79
C GLU A 411 -1.21 -13.04 -5.24
N PRO A 412 -1.29 -12.09 -6.21
CA PRO A 412 -1.53 -12.39 -7.63
C PRO A 412 -0.29 -12.89 -8.40
N LEU A 413 0.62 -13.63 -7.75
CA LEU A 413 1.90 -14.09 -8.34
C LEU A 413 1.78 -15.15 -9.45
N HIS A 414 0.57 -15.67 -9.68
CA HIS A 414 0.30 -16.58 -10.82
C HIS A 414 0.24 -15.82 -12.16
N LEU A 415 0.13 -14.50 -12.12
CA LEU A 415 0.19 -13.64 -13.30
C LEU A 415 1.65 -13.32 -13.66
N PRO A 416 2.01 -13.28 -14.95
CA PRO A 416 3.35 -12.89 -15.38
C PRO A 416 3.62 -11.41 -15.13
N LYS A 417 4.89 -11.01 -15.02
CA LYS A 417 5.32 -9.62 -14.78
C LYS A 417 4.65 -8.93 -13.56
N VAL A 418 4.36 -9.71 -12.52
CA VAL A 418 3.88 -9.23 -11.21
C VAL A 418 4.92 -9.53 -10.14
N ARG A 419 5.16 -8.57 -9.25
CA ARG A 419 6.03 -8.67 -8.08
C ARG A 419 5.28 -8.17 -6.85
N CYS A 420 5.35 -8.92 -5.76
CA CYS A 420 4.85 -8.52 -4.45
C CYS A 420 5.99 -8.44 -3.44
N ASP A 421 6.20 -7.26 -2.89
CA ASP A 421 7.08 -7.04 -1.74
C ASP A 421 6.21 -6.88 -0.49
N SER A 422 6.01 -8.00 0.22
CA SER A 422 5.09 -8.11 1.37
C SER A 422 5.82 -8.40 2.68
N GLY A 423 5.29 -7.83 3.76
CA GLY A 423 5.75 -8.03 5.14
C GLY A 423 4.81 -8.87 5.99
N VAL A 424 3.78 -9.45 5.39
CA VAL A 424 2.69 -10.18 6.05
C VAL A 424 2.40 -11.48 5.29
N GLU A 425 1.67 -12.38 5.94
CA GLU A 425 1.18 -13.64 5.36
C GLU A 425 -0.26 -13.92 5.84
N GLU A 426 -0.90 -14.95 5.27
CA GLU A 426 -2.21 -15.38 5.76
C GLU A 426 -2.13 -15.72 7.25
N GLY A 427 -2.98 -15.08 8.05
CA GLY A 427 -3.01 -15.21 9.50
C GLY A 427 -2.16 -14.19 10.27
N SER A 428 -1.39 -13.33 9.60
CA SER A 428 -0.74 -12.18 10.23
C SER A 428 -1.75 -11.18 10.79
N GLU A 429 -1.32 -10.42 11.79
CA GLU A 429 -2.11 -9.38 12.44
C GLU A 429 -1.58 -8.00 12.06
N ILE A 430 -2.47 -7.14 11.56
CA ILE A 430 -2.19 -5.73 11.32
C ILE A 430 -2.44 -4.99 12.63
N SER A 431 -1.36 -4.68 13.35
CA SER A 431 -1.41 -4.02 14.67
C SER A 431 -1.55 -2.50 14.56
N ILE A 432 -2.05 -1.85 15.62
CA ILE A 432 -2.10 -0.38 15.75
C ILE A 432 -0.73 0.32 15.78
N TYR A 433 0.35 -0.40 16.07
CA TYR A 433 1.65 0.17 16.43
C TYR A 433 2.51 0.61 15.24
N TYR A 434 2.22 0.11 14.05
CA TYR A 434 3.07 0.26 12.87
C TYR A 434 2.31 0.74 11.65
N ASP A 435 3.02 0.93 10.55
CA ASP A 435 2.49 1.35 9.26
C ASP A 435 1.49 0.33 8.68
N PRO A 436 0.38 0.78 8.04
CA PRO A 436 -0.68 -0.10 7.52
C PRO A 436 -0.34 -0.80 6.21
N MET A 437 0.85 -0.59 5.63
CA MET A 437 1.21 -1.17 4.35
C MET A 437 1.30 -2.69 4.46
N ILE A 438 0.43 -3.37 3.70
CA ILE A 438 0.37 -4.82 3.59
C ILE A 438 1.43 -5.29 2.59
N CYS A 439 1.47 -4.64 1.42
CA CYS A 439 2.29 -5.06 0.28
C CYS A 439 2.51 -3.90 -0.67
N LYS A 440 3.68 -3.90 -1.33
CA LYS A 440 3.90 -3.14 -2.56
C LYS A 440 3.64 -4.07 -3.74
N LEU A 441 2.55 -3.82 -4.45
CA LEU A 441 2.20 -4.56 -5.66
C LEU A 441 2.82 -3.85 -6.86
N VAL A 442 3.80 -4.49 -7.49
CA VAL A 442 4.55 -3.94 -8.62
C VAL A 442 4.20 -4.74 -9.86
N CYS A 443 3.72 -4.05 -10.88
CA CYS A 443 3.40 -4.64 -12.18
C CYS A 443 4.18 -3.90 -13.26
N TYR A 444 4.67 -4.64 -14.25
CA TYR A 444 5.50 -4.06 -15.30
C TYR A 444 5.19 -4.69 -16.66
N GLY A 445 5.55 -3.96 -17.71
CA GLY A 445 5.24 -4.30 -19.10
C GLY A 445 6.20 -3.63 -20.06
N ASP A 446 6.08 -3.94 -21.34
CA ASP A 446 6.92 -3.35 -22.39
C ASP A 446 6.42 -1.94 -22.79
N SER A 447 5.17 -1.62 -22.43
CA SER A 447 4.58 -0.28 -22.51
C SER A 447 3.83 0.09 -21.22
N ARG A 448 3.47 1.37 -21.08
CA ARG A 448 2.66 1.87 -19.96
C ARG A 448 1.29 1.20 -19.93
N GLU A 449 0.65 1.03 -21.09
CA GLU A 449 -0.65 0.37 -21.22
C GLU A 449 -0.59 -1.08 -20.77
N GLU A 450 0.46 -1.82 -21.13
CA GLU A 450 0.65 -3.20 -20.65
C GLU A 450 0.85 -3.23 -19.13
N ALA A 451 1.62 -2.30 -18.56
CA ALA A 451 1.81 -2.19 -17.11
C ALA A 451 0.50 -1.85 -16.38
N ILE A 452 -0.33 -0.95 -16.93
CA ILE A 452 -1.67 -0.63 -16.41
C ILE A 452 -2.57 -1.87 -16.46
N GLN A 453 -2.66 -2.51 -17.62
CA GLN A 453 -3.48 -3.72 -17.80
C GLN A 453 -3.03 -4.85 -16.87
N ARG A 454 -1.73 -5.01 -16.66
CA ARG A 454 -1.20 -5.98 -15.70
C ARG A 454 -1.57 -5.63 -14.27
N SER A 455 -1.49 -4.35 -13.91
CA SER A 455 -1.84 -3.85 -12.58
C SER A 455 -3.30 -4.07 -12.27
N THR A 456 -4.19 -3.82 -13.23
CA THR A 456 -5.64 -4.02 -13.07
C THR A 456 -5.99 -5.50 -12.88
N GLU A 457 -5.44 -6.39 -13.71
CA GLU A 457 -5.58 -7.85 -13.56
C GLU A 457 -5.06 -8.33 -12.18
N ALA A 458 -3.91 -7.83 -11.76
CA ALA A 458 -3.30 -8.21 -10.49
C ALA A 458 -4.15 -7.76 -9.28
N LEU A 459 -4.66 -6.54 -9.29
CA LEU A 459 -5.53 -6.03 -8.23
C LEU A 459 -6.87 -6.78 -8.17
N ASP A 460 -7.44 -7.16 -9.32
CA ASP A 460 -8.67 -7.95 -9.39
C ASP A 460 -8.47 -9.36 -8.81
N ALA A 461 -7.28 -9.95 -9.03
CA ALA A 461 -6.89 -11.25 -8.51
C ALA A 461 -6.32 -11.23 -7.07
N TYR A 462 -6.09 -10.07 -6.47
CA TYR A 462 -5.48 -9.96 -5.14
C TYR A 462 -6.52 -10.16 -4.03
N VAL A 463 -6.47 -11.30 -3.34
CA VAL A 463 -7.41 -11.65 -2.27
C VAL A 463 -6.86 -11.23 -0.91
N ILE A 464 -7.54 -10.28 -0.26
CA ILE A 464 -7.31 -9.87 1.13
C ILE A 464 -8.64 -9.94 1.87
N ARG A 465 -8.68 -10.59 3.04
CA ARG A 465 -9.86 -10.70 3.92
C ARG A 465 -9.45 -10.51 5.38
N GLY A 466 -10.41 -10.04 6.19
CA GLY A 466 -10.24 -9.82 7.62
C GLY A 466 -10.02 -8.35 8.00
N VAL A 467 -9.30 -7.61 7.14
CA VAL A 467 -9.17 -6.14 7.24
C VAL A 467 -9.79 -5.46 6.03
N THR A 468 -10.19 -4.20 6.19
CA THR A 468 -10.52 -3.32 5.07
C THR A 468 -9.22 -2.87 4.41
N HIS A 469 -9.24 -2.68 3.09
CA HIS A 469 -8.05 -2.37 2.31
C HIS A 469 -8.37 -1.48 1.09
N ASN A 470 -7.37 -0.74 0.63
CA ASN A 470 -7.50 0.33 -0.37
C ASN A 470 -7.51 -0.14 -1.84
N ILE A 471 -7.37 -1.43 -2.12
CA ILE A 471 -7.47 -2.02 -3.48
C ILE A 471 -8.62 -1.47 -4.33
N PRO A 472 -9.86 -1.27 -3.83
CA PRO A 472 -10.93 -0.67 -4.62
C PRO A 472 -10.54 0.66 -5.27
N LEU A 473 -9.91 1.55 -4.51
CA LEU A 473 -9.46 2.86 -4.98
C LEU A 473 -8.30 2.71 -5.96
N LEU A 474 -7.29 1.91 -5.62
CA LEU A 474 -6.14 1.65 -6.49
C LEU A 474 -6.59 1.15 -7.87
N ARG A 475 -7.52 0.19 -7.88
CA ARG A 475 -8.04 -0.42 -9.09
C ARG A 475 -8.83 0.57 -9.96
N ASP A 476 -9.57 1.48 -9.33
CA ASP A 476 -10.38 2.49 -10.01
C ASP A 476 -9.50 3.56 -10.66
N ILE A 477 -8.51 4.08 -9.92
CA ILE A 477 -7.53 5.08 -10.41
C ILE A 477 -6.85 4.59 -11.69
N LEU A 478 -6.40 3.33 -11.73
CA LEU A 478 -5.69 2.77 -12.88
C LEU A 478 -6.55 2.66 -14.16
N THR A 479 -7.87 2.82 -14.06
CA THR A 479 -8.78 2.85 -15.21
C THR A 479 -9.47 4.18 -15.42
N GLU A 480 -9.18 5.18 -14.58
CA GLU A 480 -9.74 6.50 -14.73
C GLU A 480 -9.00 7.28 -15.85
N GLU A 481 -9.75 8.10 -16.58
CA GLU A 481 -9.32 8.74 -17.82
C GLU A 481 -8.07 9.62 -17.66
N ARG A 482 -7.99 10.43 -16.59
CA ARG A 482 -6.84 11.29 -16.34
C ARG A 482 -5.59 10.49 -15.99
N PHE A 483 -5.71 9.39 -15.25
CA PHE A 483 -4.56 8.52 -15.02
C PHE A 483 -4.09 7.83 -16.30
N VAL A 484 -5.02 7.28 -17.10
CA VAL A 484 -4.70 6.59 -18.37
C VAL A 484 -4.07 7.53 -19.38
N SER A 485 -4.59 8.76 -19.52
CA SER A 485 -4.00 9.79 -20.38
C SER A 485 -2.69 10.39 -19.83
N GLY A 486 -2.38 10.14 -18.56
CA GLY A 486 -1.22 10.71 -17.87
C GLY A 486 -1.42 12.15 -17.42
N ASN A 487 -2.62 12.72 -17.51
CA ASN A 487 -2.96 14.06 -17.03
C ASN A 487 -3.21 14.09 -15.52
N ILE A 488 -2.14 13.92 -14.74
CA ILE A 488 -2.17 13.82 -13.28
C ILE A 488 -1.38 14.94 -12.61
N THR A 489 -1.75 15.28 -11.38
CA THR A 489 -1.11 16.28 -10.51
C THR A 489 -1.12 15.76 -9.08
N THR A 490 -0.44 16.44 -8.16
CA THR A 490 -0.53 16.12 -6.72
C THR A 490 -1.92 16.33 -6.11
N ASN A 491 -2.83 16.99 -6.84
CA ASN A 491 -4.22 17.23 -6.45
C ASN A 491 -5.21 16.25 -7.10
N TYR A 492 -4.71 15.19 -7.75
CA TYR A 492 -5.53 14.25 -8.50
C TYR A 492 -6.73 13.68 -7.71
N LEU A 493 -6.51 13.16 -6.50
CA LEU A 493 -7.58 12.52 -5.73
C LEU A 493 -8.75 13.45 -5.39
N PRO A 494 -8.55 14.65 -4.80
CA PRO A 494 -9.67 15.56 -4.53
C PRO A 494 -10.34 16.10 -5.79
N GLU A 495 -9.65 16.18 -6.92
CA GLU A 495 -10.25 16.61 -8.19
C GLU A 495 -11.13 15.53 -8.84
N VAL A 496 -10.67 14.28 -8.82
CA VAL A 496 -11.38 13.14 -9.42
C VAL A 496 -12.50 12.63 -8.52
N TYR A 497 -12.30 12.70 -7.20
CA TYR A 497 -13.23 12.20 -6.19
C TYR A 497 -13.60 13.30 -5.19
N PRO A 498 -14.24 14.41 -5.61
CA PRO A 498 -14.53 15.55 -4.72
C PRO A 498 -15.44 15.19 -3.54
N ASP A 499 -16.35 14.23 -3.74
CA ASP A 499 -17.27 13.74 -2.71
C ASP A 499 -16.79 12.45 -2.02
N GLY A 500 -15.49 12.14 -2.12
CA GLY A 500 -14.97 10.85 -1.66
C GLY A 500 -15.12 9.72 -2.69
N PHE A 501 -14.43 8.60 -2.43
CA PHE A 501 -14.50 7.40 -3.26
C PHE A 501 -15.80 6.62 -3.01
N LYS A 502 -16.62 6.45 -4.05
CA LYS A 502 -17.94 5.79 -3.97
C LYS A 502 -17.94 4.35 -4.50
N GLY A 503 -16.77 3.80 -4.84
CA GLY A 503 -16.68 2.49 -5.49
C GLY A 503 -16.99 2.53 -6.98
N LYS A 504 -16.79 1.39 -7.63
CA LYS A 504 -17.03 1.16 -9.05
C LYS A 504 -18.49 1.41 -9.40
N GLN A 505 -18.72 2.38 -10.28
CA GLN A 505 -20.01 2.59 -10.91
C GLN A 505 -20.21 1.58 -12.04
N VAL A 506 -21.30 0.83 -11.98
CA VAL A 506 -21.61 -0.26 -12.92
C VAL A 506 -22.26 0.32 -14.17
N SER A 507 -21.61 0.13 -15.32
CA SER A 507 -22.18 0.49 -16.64
C SER A 507 -23.33 -0.45 -17.06
N PRO A 508 -24.17 -0.07 -18.04
CA PRO A 508 -25.23 -0.95 -18.54
C PRO A 508 -24.74 -2.32 -19.05
N THR A 509 -23.56 -2.36 -19.69
CA THR A 509 -22.95 -3.62 -20.14
C THR A 509 -22.49 -4.46 -18.95
N GLU A 510 -21.77 -3.85 -17.99
CA GLU A 510 -21.31 -4.55 -16.79
C GLU A 510 -22.47 -5.01 -15.91
N LYS A 511 -23.63 -4.34 -15.95
CA LYS A 511 -24.86 -4.77 -15.27
C LYS A 511 -25.31 -6.14 -15.78
N VAL A 512 -25.32 -6.34 -17.10
CA VAL A 512 -25.68 -7.63 -17.73
C VAL A 512 -24.63 -8.69 -17.39
N GLU A 513 -23.35 -8.36 -17.47
CA GLU A 513 -22.25 -9.28 -17.14
C GLU A 513 -22.30 -9.74 -15.68
N LEU A 514 -22.45 -8.81 -14.74
CA LEU A 514 -22.58 -9.11 -13.31
C LEU A 514 -23.82 -9.95 -13.02
N THR A 515 -24.94 -9.62 -13.66
CA THR A 515 -26.18 -10.42 -13.56
C THR A 515 -25.91 -11.86 -13.99
N ALA A 516 -25.23 -12.05 -15.11
CA ALA A 516 -24.90 -13.38 -15.63
C ALA A 516 -23.93 -14.15 -14.73
N ILE A 517 -22.90 -13.50 -14.20
CA ILE A 517 -21.94 -14.13 -13.27
C ILE A 517 -22.67 -14.55 -11.99
N LEU A 518 -23.44 -13.66 -11.37
CA LEU A 518 -24.16 -13.92 -10.12
C LEU A 518 -25.19 -15.04 -10.30
N ALA A 519 -25.97 -15.01 -11.38
CA ALA A 519 -26.94 -16.06 -11.70
C ALA A 519 -26.26 -17.42 -11.93
N SER A 520 -25.13 -17.44 -12.64
CA SER A 520 -24.35 -18.66 -12.90
C SER A 520 -23.74 -19.24 -11.62
N VAL A 521 -23.19 -18.38 -10.74
CA VAL A 521 -22.63 -18.77 -9.44
C VAL A 521 -23.72 -19.35 -8.53
N TYR A 522 -24.87 -18.67 -8.45
CA TYR A 522 -26.02 -19.15 -7.70
C TYR A 522 -26.50 -20.51 -8.22
N LEU A 523 -26.73 -20.64 -9.52
CA LEU A 523 -27.23 -21.88 -10.12
C LEU A 523 -26.22 -23.03 -9.95
N LYS A 524 -24.92 -22.77 -10.09
CA LYS A 524 -23.89 -23.78 -9.83
C LYS A 524 -23.94 -24.28 -8.38
N ASN A 525 -24.11 -23.37 -7.42
CA ASN A 525 -24.22 -23.73 -6.00
C ASN A 525 -25.51 -24.52 -5.70
N GLU A 526 -26.63 -24.14 -6.30
CA GLU A 526 -27.92 -24.84 -6.19
C GLU A 526 -27.89 -26.24 -6.82
N LEU A 527 -27.23 -26.41 -7.96
CA LEU A 527 -27.06 -27.73 -8.57
C LEU A 527 -26.14 -28.61 -7.73
N ARG A 528 -25.06 -28.03 -7.17
CA ARG A 528 -24.16 -28.73 -6.25
C ARG A 528 -24.88 -29.19 -4.98
N SER A 529 -25.75 -28.36 -4.39
CA SER A 529 -26.45 -28.69 -3.13
C SER A 529 -27.41 -29.88 -3.25
N ARG A 530 -27.79 -30.24 -4.48
CA ARG A 530 -28.61 -31.42 -4.79
C ARG A 530 -27.81 -32.72 -4.89
N VAL A 531 -26.48 -32.63 -4.99
CA VAL A 531 -25.59 -33.78 -5.12
C VAL A 531 -25.06 -34.17 -3.72
N PHE A 532 -25.70 -35.16 -3.11
CA PHE A 532 -25.30 -35.69 -1.80
C PHE A 532 -24.23 -36.78 -1.95
N VAL A 533 -23.00 -36.49 -1.53
CA VAL A 533 -21.84 -37.40 -1.69
C VAL A 533 -21.99 -38.70 -0.88
N ASN A 534 -22.76 -38.69 0.21
CA ASN A 534 -22.90 -39.81 1.15
C ASN A 534 -24.32 -40.42 1.17
N ASP A 535 -25.23 -39.97 0.32
CA ASP A 535 -26.61 -40.46 0.31
C ASP A 535 -27.12 -40.69 -1.11
N HIS A 536 -27.10 -41.95 -1.53
CA HIS A 536 -27.69 -42.39 -2.80
C HIS A 536 -29.21 -42.59 -2.72
N ARG A 537 -29.82 -42.52 -1.52
CA ARG A 537 -31.25 -42.78 -1.32
C ARG A 537 -32.10 -41.52 -1.46
N SER A 538 -31.48 -40.34 -1.36
CA SER A 538 -32.15 -39.04 -1.47
C SER A 538 -31.88 -38.33 -2.80
N ALA A 539 -31.54 -39.08 -3.85
CA ALA A 539 -31.49 -38.52 -5.21
C ALA A 539 -32.85 -37.87 -5.50
N GLY A 540 -32.90 -36.54 -5.41
CA GLY A 540 -34.13 -35.80 -5.56
C GLY A 540 -34.70 -36.07 -6.95
N ASN A 541 -35.79 -36.84 -7.03
CA ASN A 541 -36.51 -37.14 -8.28
C ASN A 541 -37.20 -35.90 -8.89
N ALA A 542 -36.88 -34.69 -8.42
CA ALA A 542 -37.40 -33.46 -8.98
C ALA A 542 -36.69 -33.20 -10.32
N LYS A 543 -37.44 -33.33 -11.41
CA LYS A 543 -36.98 -32.92 -12.74
C LYS A 543 -36.48 -31.48 -12.67
N LEU A 544 -35.23 -31.26 -13.08
CA LEU A 544 -34.69 -29.91 -13.22
C LEU A 544 -35.44 -29.18 -14.34
N PRO A 545 -35.76 -27.89 -14.17
CA PRO A 545 -36.33 -27.11 -15.26
C PRO A 545 -35.27 -26.93 -16.36
N ASP A 546 -35.71 -26.76 -17.61
CA ASP A 546 -34.81 -26.48 -18.73
C ASP A 546 -34.30 -25.03 -18.71
N THR A 547 -35.08 -24.14 -18.08
CA THR A 547 -34.77 -22.72 -17.88
C THR A 547 -35.12 -22.31 -16.44
N TRP A 548 -34.26 -21.54 -15.79
CA TRP A 548 -34.50 -20.94 -14.48
C TRP A 548 -34.82 -19.45 -14.63
N GLU A 549 -36.00 -19.04 -14.16
CA GLU A 549 -36.39 -17.63 -14.08
C GLU A 549 -35.97 -17.05 -12.72
N LEU A 550 -34.97 -16.18 -12.74
CA LEU A 550 -34.31 -15.61 -11.57
C LEU A 550 -34.44 -14.08 -11.55
N VAL A 551 -34.27 -13.50 -10.36
CA VAL A 551 -34.07 -12.07 -10.17
C VAL A 551 -32.77 -11.88 -9.41
N VAL A 552 -31.82 -11.16 -10.02
CA VAL A 552 -30.54 -10.81 -9.41
C VAL A 552 -30.64 -9.38 -8.87
N LYS A 553 -30.54 -9.23 -7.55
CA LYS A 553 -30.47 -7.94 -6.87
C LYS A 553 -29.03 -7.60 -6.52
N PHE A 554 -28.54 -6.44 -6.91
CA PHE A 554 -27.23 -5.91 -6.51
C PHE A 554 -27.21 -4.38 -6.66
N GLY A 555 -26.62 -3.68 -5.69
CA GLY A 555 -26.72 -2.22 -5.64
C GLY A 555 -28.19 -1.77 -5.65
N GLU A 556 -28.54 -0.86 -6.55
CA GLU A 556 -29.91 -0.38 -6.76
C GLU A 556 -30.71 -1.24 -7.76
N TRP A 557 -30.05 -2.20 -8.42
CA TRP A 557 -30.64 -2.97 -9.51
C TRP A 557 -31.38 -4.20 -8.99
N ASN A 558 -32.57 -4.43 -9.55
CA ASN A 558 -33.27 -5.72 -9.51
C ASN A 558 -33.47 -6.17 -10.96
N VAL A 559 -32.73 -7.19 -11.38
CA VAL A 559 -32.66 -7.60 -12.80
C VAL A 559 -33.29 -8.98 -12.95
N PRO A 560 -34.49 -9.08 -13.55
CA PRO A 560 -35.04 -10.35 -13.99
C PRO A 560 -34.15 -10.95 -15.09
N CYS A 561 -33.85 -12.24 -14.99
CA CYS A 561 -33.07 -12.95 -15.99
C CYS A 561 -33.53 -14.40 -16.11
N SER A 562 -33.38 -14.94 -17.31
CA SER A 562 -33.57 -16.36 -17.57
C SER A 562 -32.20 -17.03 -17.76
N VAL A 563 -32.01 -18.20 -17.15
CA VAL A 563 -30.77 -18.97 -17.24
C VAL A 563 -31.07 -20.33 -17.84
N ARG A 564 -30.34 -20.73 -18.88
CA ARG A 564 -30.36 -22.08 -19.42
C ARG A 564 -28.98 -22.72 -19.27
N LEU A 565 -28.95 -23.94 -18.75
CA LEU A 565 -27.71 -24.72 -18.67
C LEU A 565 -27.55 -25.54 -19.95
N SER A 566 -26.45 -25.32 -20.68
CA SER A 566 -26.09 -26.08 -21.88
C SER A 566 -24.71 -26.69 -21.68
N GLY A 567 -24.67 -28.00 -21.39
CA GLY A 567 -23.43 -28.69 -21.00
C GLY A 567 -22.88 -28.14 -19.68
N ASN A 568 -21.73 -27.46 -19.75
CA ASN A 568 -21.11 -26.79 -18.61
C ASN A 568 -21.15 -25.26 -18.73
N SER A 569 -21.96 -24.71 -19.64
CA SER A 569 -22.09 -23.27 -19.85
C SER A 569 -23.48 -22.78 -19.47
N TYR A 570 -23.54 -21.56 -18.95
CA TYR A 570 -24.77 -20.89 -18.57
C TYR A 570 -25.12 -19.83 -19.61
N GLU A 571 -26.19 -20.02 -20.35
CA GLU A 571 -26.76 -19.01 -21.24
C GLU A 571 -27.72 -18.16 -20.40
N VAL A 572 -27.35 -16.89 -20.17
CA VAL A 572 -28.11 -15.96 -19.34
C VAL A 572 -28.67 -14.85 -20.20
N THR A 573 -29.99 -14.68 -20.21
CA THR A 573 -30.67 -13.56 -20.87
C THR A 573 -31.15 -12.55 -19.83
N ALA A 574 -30.65 -11.33 -19.89
CA ALA A 574 -31.03 -10.21 -19.02
C ALA A 574 -31.12 -8.91 -19.85
N ASP A 575 -32.12 -8.07 -19.57
CA ASP A 575 -32.37 -6.81 -20.30
C ASP A 575 -32.37 -6.98 -21.84
N GLY A 576 -32.93 -8.10 -22.33
CA GLY A 576 -32.99 -8.42 -23.77
C GLY A 576 -31.66 -8.87 -24.40
N THR A 577 -30.57 -8.91 -23.62
CA THR A 577 -29.24 -9.35 -24.08
C THR A 577 -28.94 -10.75 -23.54
N THR A 578 -28.42 -11.62 -24.40
CA THR A 578 -28.00 -12.98 -24.00
C THR A 578 -26.48 -13.06 -23.96
N VAL A 579 -25.94 -13.53 -22.84
CA VAL A 579 -24.51 -13.75 -22.62
C VAL A 579 -24.26 -15.18 -22.16
N ILE A 580 -23.14 -15.75 -22.59
CA ILE A 580 -22.73 -17.11 -22.21
C ILE A 580 -21.64 -16.99 -21.17
N VAL A 581 -21.84 -17.65 -20.03
CA VAL A 581 -20.85 -17.79 -18.96
C VAL A 581 -20.29 -19.20 -18.96
N ASP A 582 -18.98 -19.34 -19.09
CA ASP A 582 -18.31 -20.64 -18.93
C ASP A 582 -18.39 -21.11 -17.47
N GLY A 583 -18.89 -22.32 -17.23
CA GLY A 583 -19.01 -22.92 -15.90
C GLY A 583 -17.78 -23.67 -15.40
N GLN A 584 -16.58 -23.48 -15.96
CA GLN A 584 -15.34 -24.13 -15.49
C GLN A 584 -14.80 -23.57 -14.16
N PHE A 585 -15.37 -22.49 -13.62
CA PHE A 585 -14.91 -21.90 -12.35
C PHE A 585 -15.22 -22.76 -11.12
N ASP A 586 -14.36 -22.76 -10.10
CA ASP A 586 -14.57 -23.50 -8.85
C ASP A 586 -15.18 -22.58 -7.77
N LEU A 587 -16.16 -23.11 -7.02
CA LEU A 587 -16.77 -22.39 -5.89
C LEU A 587 -15.98 -22.57 -4.58
N ALA A 588 -14.99 -23.46 -4.55
CA ALA A 588 -14.07 -23.62 -3.42
C ALA A 588 -12.91 -22.63 -3.47
N THR A 589 -12.66 -21.99 -4.61
CA THR A 589 -11.61 -20.98 -4.76
C THR A 589 -12.15 -19.58 -4.49
N PRO A 590 -11.35 -18.69 -3.88
CA PRO A 590 -11.77 -17.30 -3.65
C PRO A 590 -11.82 -16.48 -4.94
N LEU A 591 -11.23 -16.96 -6.03
CA LEU A 591 -11.24 -16.34 -7.36
C LEU A 591 -12.09 -17.16 -8.31
N ILE A 592 -12.91 -16.45 -9.09
CA ILE A 592 -13.72 -16.95 -10.19
C ILE A 592 -13.23 -16.23 -11.44
N VAL A 593 -12.61 -16.97 -12.35
CA VAL A 593 -12.31 -16.46 -13.70
C VAL A 593 -13.49 -16.83 -14.58
N ALA A 594 -14.38 -15.87 -14.81
CA ALA A 594 -15.56 -16.05 -15.63
C ALA A 594 -15.26 -15.59 -17.06
N LYS A 595 -15.47 -16.46 -18.03
CA LYS A 595 -15.56 -16.06 -19.43
C LYS A 595 -17.01 -15.66 -19.71
N VAL A 596 -17.25 -14.36 -19.94
CA VAL A 596 -18.60 -13.81 -20.19
C VAL A 596 -18.62 -13.28 -21.62
N GLY A 597 -19.28 -13.99 -22.52
CA GLY A 597 -19.19 -13.72 -23.96
C GLY A 597 -17.75 -13.84 -24.47
N ASN A 598 -17.18 -12.72 -24.95
CA ASN A 598 -15.79 -12.65 -25.40
C ASN A 598 -14.82 -12.07 -24.34
N SER A 599 -15.34 -11.60 -23.21
CA SER A 599 -14.56 -10.99 -22.13
C SER A 599 -14.15 -12.02 -21.09
N HIS A 600 -13.00 -11.80 -20.45
CA HIS A 600 -12.54 -12.56 -19.29
C HIS A 600 -12.58 -11.65 -18.07
N GLU A 601 -13.40 -12.00 -17.09
CA GLU A 601 -13.56 -11.24 -15.86
C GLU A 601 -13.04 -12.05 -14.67
N THR A 602 -12.19 -11.43 -13.86
CA THR A 602 -11.72 -12.02 -12.59
C THR A 602 -12.55 -11.42 -11.45
N VAL A 603 -13.36 -12.28 -10.82
CA VAL A 603 -14.25 -11.92 -9.73
C VAL A 603 -13.80 -12.63 -8.47
N GLN A 604 -13.81 -11.95 -7.33
CA GLN A 604 -13.54 -12.61 -6.05
C GLN A 604 -14.85 -13.06 -5.40
N LEU A 605 -14.98 -14.35 -5.13
CA LEU A 605 -16.07 -14.88 -4.31
C LEU A 605 -15.78 -14.58 -2.83
N ILE A 606 -16.61 -13.76 -2.19
CA ILE A 606 -16.45 -13.41 -0.76
C ILE A 606 -17.28 -14.36 0.10
N LYS A 607 -18.55 -14.58 -0.26
CA LYS A 607 -19.48 -15.36 0.55
C LYS A 607 -20.60 -15.94 -0.32
N LEU A 608 -20.97 -17.19 -0.03
CA LEU A 608 -22.23 -17.80 -0.44
C LEU A 608 -23.04 -18.03 0.83
N GLY A 609 -24.17 -17.33 0.97
CA GLY A 609 -25.03 -17.40 2.13
C GLY A 609 -26.33 -18.15 1.87
N SER A 610 -27.20 -18.12 2.87
CA SER A 610 -28.58 -18.62 2.76
C SER A 610 -29.47 -17.64 1.98
N ALA A 611 -30.65 -18.09 1.56
CA ALA A 611 -31.66 -17.23 0.92
C ALA A 611 -31.14 -16.45 -0.30
N GLY A 612 -30.29 -17.11 -1.10
CA GLY A 612 -29.77 -16.53 -2.34
C GLY A 612 -28.67 -15.48 -2.16
N GLU A 613 -28.16 -15.26 -0.94
CA GLU A 613 -27.08 -14.29 -0.70
C GLU A 613 -25.80 -14.73 -1.43
N VAL A 614 -25.32 -13.86 -2.32
CA VAL A 614 -24.03 -14.01 -2.99
C VAL A 614 -23.28 -12.71 -2.79
N ARG A 615 -22.08 -12.77 -2.21
CA ARG A 615 -21.22 -11.59 -2.06
C ARG A 615 -19.97 -11.80 -2.91
N ILE A 616 -19.74 -10.89 -3.85
CA ILE A 616 -18.58 -10.91 -4.73
C ILE A 616 -17.83 -9.57 -4.65
N ARG A 617 -16.57 -9.58 -5.08
CA ARG A 617 -15.80 -8.38 -5.41
C ARG A 617 -15.58 -8.35 -6.91
N TYR A 618 -15.98 -7.26 -7.55
CA TYR A 618 -15.82 -7.03 -8.98
C TYR A 618 -15.12 -5.68 -9.20
N LYS A 619 -14.03 -5.67 -9.94
CA LYS A 619 -13.21 -4.46 -10.21
C LYS A 619 -12.92 -3.69 -8.93
N GLY A 620 -12.40 -4.40 -7.92
CA GLY A 620 -12.11 -3.88 -6.59
C GLY A 620 -13.33 -3.67 -5.66
N THR A 621 -14.54 -3.45 -6.19
CA THR A 621 -15.73 -3.09 -5.39
C THR A 621 -16.50 -4.31 -4.92
N ALA A 622 -16.89 -4.34 -3.65
CA ALA A 622 -17.67 -5.43 -3.08
C ALA A 622 -19.18 -5.21 -3.31
N PHE A 623 -19.83 -6.16 -3.95
CA PHE A 623 -21.27 -6.15 -4.16
C PHE A 623 -21.93 -7.17 -3.24
N GLN A 624 -22.82 -6.68 -2.37
CA GLN A 624 -23.79 -7.54 -1.69
C GLN A 624 -24.95 -7.77 -2.66
N SER A 625 -25.19 -9.03 -3.00
CA SER A 625 -26.22 -9.41 -3.96
C SER A 625 -27.11 -10.53 -3.44
N GLN A 626 -28.28 -10.64 -4.03
CA GLN A 626 -29.24 -11.69 -3.75
C GLN A 626 -29.80 -12.24 -5.06
N VAL A 627 -29.71 -13.54 -5.25
CA VAL A 627 -30.26 -14.23 -6.42
C VAL A 627 -31.39 -15.13 -5.97
N LEU A 628 -32.60 -14.84 -6.44
CA LEU A 628 -33.81 -15.58 -6.08
C LEU A 628 -34.55 -16.03 -7.32
N THR A 629 -35.35 -17.08 -7.21
CA THR A 629 -36.39 -17.34 -8.20
C THR A 629 -37.38 -16.18 -8.27
N GLN A 630 -38.01 -15.96 -9.42
CA GLN A 630 -39.01 -14.89 -9.59
C GLN A 630 -40.14 -14.98 -8.54
N ALA A 631 -40.60 -16.20 -8.23
CA ALA A 631 -41.61 -16.42 -7.20
C ALA A 631 -41.12 -16.04 -5.80
N ALA A 632 -39.89 -16.43 -5.43
CA ALA A 632 -39.32 -16.08 -4.13
C ALA A 632 -39.07 -14.57 -3.99
N HIS A 633 -38.65 -13.89 -5.07
CA HIS A 633 -38.51 -12.44 -5.09
C HIS A 633 -39.85 -11.73 -4.87
N ALA A 634 -40.93 -12.17 -5.54
CA ALA A 634 -42.26 -11.62 -5.35
C ALA A 634 -42.77 -11.76 -3.90
N LEU A 635 -42.46 -12.88 -3.24
CA LEU A 635 -42.82 -13.08 -1.83
C LEU A 635 -41.94 -12.27 -0.87
N LEU A 636 -40.67 -12.05 -1.20
CA LEU A 636 -39.76 -11.24 -0.36
C LEU A 636 -40.26 -9.80 -0.22
N SER A 637 -40.88 -9.24 -1.26
CA SER A 637 -41.48 -7.90 -1.24
C SER A 637 -42.63 -7.75 -0.24
N LEU A 638 -43.15 -8.87 0.29
CA LEU A 638 -44.18 -8.87 1.34
C LEU A 638 -43.57 -8.90 2.76
N MET A 639 -42.25 -9.10 2.88
CA MET A 639 -41.57 -9.13 4.17
C MET A 639 -41.37 -7.71 4.72
N PRO A 640 -41.68 -7.44 6.00
CA PRO A 640 -41.45 -6.14 6.60
C PRO A 640 -39.96 -5.75 6.56
N GLU A 641 -39.69 -4.48 6.25
CA GLU A 641 -38.33 -3.93 6.38
C GLU A 641 -37.92 -3.87 7.85
N LYS A 642 -36.67 -4.26 8.13
CA LYS A 642 -36.12 -4.12 9.48
C LYS A 642 -35.91 -2.63 9.79
N PRO A 643 -36.41 -2.12 10.94
CA PRO A 643 -36.19 -0.73 11.32
C PRO A 643 -34.69 -0.47 11.49
N LYS A 644 -34.20 0.64 10.93
CA LYS A 644 -32.83 1.12 11.18
C LYS A 644 -32.76 1.63 12.62
N VAL A 645 -31.77 1.17 13.39
CA VAL A 645 -31.54 1.66 14.75
C VAL A 645 -30.90 3.05 14.64
N ASP A 646 -31.48 4.04 15.32
CA ASP A 646 -30.93 5.39 15.38
C ASP A 646 -29.73 5.44 16.34
N GLN A 647 -28.54 5.74 15.81
CA GLN A 647 -27.29 5.87 16.56
C GLN A 647 -26.80 7.32 16.64
N SER A 648 -27.60 8.30 16.21
CA SER A 648 -27.19 9.73 16.10
C SER A 648 -26.69 10.35 17.41
N LYS A 649 -27.09 9.80 18.55
CA LYS A 649 -26.72 10.24 19.91
C LYS A 649 -25.44 9.60 20.46
N GLN A 650 -24.74 8.79 19.67
CA GLN A 650 -23.53 8.10 20.08
C GLN A 650 -22.39 8.47 19.15
N VAL A 651 -21.29 8.93 19.75
CA VAL A 651 -20.04 9.12 19.04
C VAL A 651 -19.25 7.84 19.21
N LEU A 652 -19.25 7.04 18.15
CA LEU A 652 -18.56 5.76 18.11
C LEU A 652 -17.15 5.96 17.57
N SER A 653 -16.23 5.10 18.00
CA SER A 653 -14.90 5.04 17.38
C SER A 653 -15.02 4.56 15.94
N PRO A 654 -14.59 5.34 14.94
CA PRO A 654 -14.70 4.93 13.53
C PRO A 654 -13.64 3.89 13.14
N MET A 655 -12.66 3.66 14.01
CA MET A 655 -11.54 2.75 13.85
C MET A 655 -10.99 2.36 15.23
N PRO A 656 -10.33 1.21 15.38
CA PRO A 656 -9.59 0.91 16.59
C PRO A 656 -8.33 1.79 16.72
N GLY A 657 -7.96 2.18 17.93
CA GLY A 657 -6.81 3.07 18.15
C GLY A 657 -6.58 3.44 19.61
N LEU A 658 -5.63 4.34 19.84
CA LEU A 658 -5.27 4.89 21.15
C LEU A 658 -5.90 6.28 21.33
N VAL A 659 -6.65 6.49 22.41
CA VAL A 659 -7.20 7.81 22.73
C VAL A 659 -6.06 8.74 23.16
N LYS A 660 -5.83 9.83 22.43
CA LYS A 660 -4.77 10.81 22.74
C LYS A 660 -5.29 11.96 23.59
N VAL A 661 -6.44 12.50 23.19
CA VAL A 661 -7.04 13.69 23.79
C VAL A 661 -8.54 13.48 23.92
N ILE A 662 -9.09 13.96 25.03
CA ILE A 662 -10.52 14.12 25.22
C ILE A 662 -10.75 15.61 25.49
N SER A 663 -11.57 16.22 24.65
CA SER A 663 -11.80 17.67 24.58
C SER A 663 -13.14 18.08 25.23
N CYS A 664 -13.87 17.14 25.83
CA CYS A 664 -15.14 17.38 26.51
C CYS A 664 -15.26 16.59 27.84
N ALA A 665 -16.15 17.06 28.72
CA ALA A 665 -16.52 16.40 29.97
C ALA A 665 -18.03 16.10 30.03
N PRO A 666 -18.46 15.09 30.82
CA PRO A 666 -19.87 14.87 31.10
C PRO A 666 -20.52 16.15 31.66
N GLY A 667 -21.61 16.59 31.02
CA GLY A 667 -22.33 17.81 31.34
C GLY A 667 -22.07 18.99 30.40
N ASP A 668 -21.02 18.94 29.58
CA ASP A 668 -20.69 20.01 28.64
C ASP A 668 -21.72 20.11 27.51
N MET A 669 -22.05 21.34 27.10
CA MET A 669 -22.79 21.57 25.86
C MET A 669 -21.81 21.61 24.70
N VAL A 670 -22.08 20.80 23.67
CA VAL A 670 -21.24 20.70 22.48
C VAL A 670 -22.06 21.03 21.24
N ALA A 671 -21.47 21.79 20.33
CA ALA A 671 -22.07 22.11 19.04
C ALA A 671 -21.78 21.00 18.03
N GLU A 672 -22.68 20.82 17.06
CA GLU A 672 -22.41 19.95 15.89
C GLU A 672 -21.09 20.35 15.23
N GLY A 673 -20.25 19.36 14.93
CA GLY A 673 -18.91 19.58 14.37
C GLY A 673 -17.82 19.93 15.39
N GLN A 674 -18.15 20.23 16.65
CA GLN A 674 -17.17 20.48 17.71
C GLN A 674 -16.37 19.20 18.02
N GLU A 675 -15.04 19.30 18.08
CA GLU A 675 -14.17 18.19 18.46
C GLU A 675 -14.45 17.72 19.90
N LEU A 676 -14.57 16.40 20.06
CA LEU A 676 -14.83 15.76 21.34
C LEU A 676 -13.67 14.88 21.80
N CYS A 677 -13.00 14.19 20.88
CA CYS A 677 -11.82 13.40 21.20
C CYS A 677 -10.93 13.18 19.97
N VAL A 678 -9.65 12.88 20.23
CA VAL A 678 -8.66 12.58 19.19
C VAL A 678 -8.14 11.17 19.42
N ILE A 679 -8.23 10.33 18.40
CA ILE A 679 -7.72 8.96 18.39
C ILE A 679 -6.49 8.90 17.49
N GLU A 680 -5.44 8.25 17.96
CA GLU A 680 -4.26 7.92 17.16
C GLU A 680 -4.24 6.42 16.88
N ALA A 681 -4.17 6.05 15.61
CA ALA A 681 -3.71 4.71 15.23
C ALA A 681 -2.71 4.82 14.09
N MET A 682 -1.71 3.93 14.09
CA MET A 682 -0.76 3.81 12.98
C MET A 682 -0.07 5.15 12.64
N LYS A 683 0.24 5.95 13.68
CA LYS A 683 0.85 7.31 13.62
C LYS A 683 -0.02 8.38 12.96
N MET A 684 -1.29 8.10 12.68
CA MET A 684 -2.27 9.06 12.19
C MET A 684 -3.22 9.45 13.31
N GLN A 685 -3.44 10.75 13.49
CA GLN A 685 -4.41 11.30 14.42
C GLN A 685 -5.71 11.61 13.68
N ASN A 686 -6.84 11.18 14.24
CA ASN A 686 -8.18 11.46 13.75
C ASN A 686 -8.97 12.15 14.86
N SER A 687 -9.39 13.38 14.57
CA SER A 687 -10.30 14.15 15.41
C SER A 687 -11.74 13.68 15.18
N LEU A 688 -12.46 13.39 16.26
CA LEU A 688 -13.87 13.01 16.25
C LEU A 688 -14.71 14.15 16.75
N SER A 689 -15.68 14.55 15.95
CA SER A 689 -16.58 15.65 16.23
C SER A 689 -17.98 15.18 16.63
N ALA A 690 -18.72 16.04 17.33
CA ALA A 690 -20.11 15.82 17.65
C ALA A 690 -20.97 15.73 16.37
N THR A 691 -21.77 14.68 16.25
CA THR A 691 -22.72 14.44 15.14
C THR A 691 -23.99 15.30 15.23
N ALA A 692 -24.26 15.85 16.40
CA ALA A 692 -25.38 16.74 16.66
C ALA A 692 -25.04 17.69 17.82
N THR A 693 -25.73 18.83 17.88
CA THR A 693 -25.66 19.72 19.04
C THR A 693 -26.39 19.09 20.21
N GLY A 694 -25.74 18.99 21.36
CA GLY A 694 -26.33 18.35 22.53
C GLY A 694 -25.47 18.46 23.77
N LYS A 695 -26.00 17.95 24.89
CA LYS A 695 -25.27 17.86 26.14
C LYS A 695 -24.57 16.51 26.22
N VAL A 696 -23.30 16.51 26.61
CA VAL A 696 -22.53 15.27 26.81
C VAL A 696 -23.09 14.54 28.02
N LYS A 697 -23.71 13.39 27.79
CA LYS A 697 -24.27 12.53 28.82
C LYS A 697 -23.17 11.74 29.53
N ALA A 698 -22.26 11.14 28.76
CA ALA A 698 -21.17 10.32 29.28
C ALA A 698 -19.96 10.34 28.36
N VAL A 699 -18.77 10.21 28.97
CA VAL A 699 -17.50 9.94 28.28
C VAL A 699 -16.99 8.61 28.82
N ASN A 700 -16.90 7.61 27.95
CA ASN A 700 -16.67 6.20 28.31
C ASN A 700 -15.18 5.78 28.25
N VAL A 701 -14.29 6.71 27.90
CA VAL A 701 -12.87 6.46 27.65
C VAL A 701 -11.99 7.53 28.30
N LYS A 702 -10.68 7.27 28.43
CA LYS A 702 -9.68 8.20 28.97
C LYS A 702 -8.45 8.29 28.05
N PRO A 703 -7.67 9.38 28.09
CA PRO A 703 -6.40 9.46 27.37
C PRO A 703 -5.47 8.30 27.76
N GLY A 704 -4.94 7.60 26.76
CA GLY A 704 -4.13 6.39 26.91
C GLY A 704 -4.92 5.07 26.78
N ASP A 705 -6.25 5.10 26.75
CA ASP A 705 -7.05 3.89 26.53
C ASP A 705 -6.96 3.43 25.08
N THR A 706 -6.99 2.11 24.87
CA THR A 706 -7.13 1.49 23.55
C THR A 706 -8.60 1.17 23.31
N VAL A 707 -9.12 1.53 22.14
CA VAL A 707 -10.54 1.37 21.76
C VAL A 707 -10.70 0.53 20.50
N GLU A 708 -11.84 -0.14 20.36
CA GLU A 708 -12.24 -0.93 19.19
C GLU A 708 -13.15 -0.13 18.23
N GLU A 709 -13.34 -0.64 17.00
CA GLU A 709 -14.30 -0.05 16.04
C GLU A 709 -15.72 -0.16 16.60
N GLU A 710 -16.53 0.88 16.38
CA GLU A 710 -17.90 1.00 16.89
C GLU A 710 -18.04 1.07 18.42
N GLN A 711 -16.92 1.11 19.18
CA GLN A 711 -16.98 1.34 20.62
C GLN A 711 -17.54 2.73 20.92
N VAL A 712 -18.53 2.83 21.81
CA VAL A 712 -19.12 4.10 22.23
C VAL A 712 -18.11 4.90 23.04
N LEU A 713 -17.68 6.05 22.53
CA LEU A 713 -16.71 6.93 23.18
C LEU A 713 -17.40 8.01 24.00
N VAL A 714 -18.36 8.69 23.38
CA VAL A 714 -19.13 9.78 23.97
C VAL A 714 -20.61 9.57 23.65
N GLU A 715 -21.46 9.76 24.66
CA GLU A 715 -22.92 9.76 24.50
C GLU A 715 -23.47 11.18 24.62
N LEU A 716 -24.40 11.53 23.76
CA LEU A 716 -25.17 12.79 23.79
C LEU A 716 -26.60 12.52 24.28
N GLU A 717 -27.22 13.51 24.90
CA GLU A 717 -28.61 13.43 25.41
C GLU A 717 -29.71 13.37 24.33
#